data_AF-A0A970PAS8-F1
#
_entry.id   AF-A0A970PAS8-F1
#
_cell.length_a   1.000
_cell.length_b   1.000
_cell.length_c   1.000
_cell.angle_alpha   90.00
_cell.angle_beta   90.00
_cell.angle_gamma   90.00
#
_symmetry.space_group_name_H-M   'P 1'
#
loop_
_entity.id
_entity.type
_entity.pdbx_description
1 polymer ?
#
loop_
_entity_poly.entity_id
_entity_poly.type
_entity_poly.pdbx_seq_one_letter_code
_entity_poly.pdbx_strand_id
1 'polypeptide(L)'
;MSANRAAGQGAPATQLSRDLGLFDITMVGVAAMIGAGIFVLTGIAAGTAGPALIVAFALNGVVTLLTAMIYAELGSAIPEAGGGYLWVRQGLPGSNAFFAGWMSWFAHAVAGSLYALGFAAYMVETLRLTGVVRVVEIAPDVERLLIGTISMSPSIAEKAVAVVIALVFIYINYRGASETGLAGNIITMGKIFIIGIFVVSGLAAIFGDPQRMASFVPFAPEGLGGVFGAMGLTYIAYEGYEVIVQTGEEVKDPRRNIPRAVFLALLIVVPLYVLVGVVCIGAVQPPVDPATGVALPSYLWLGQAGELGLLRAAEQFMPLGAILLLTGALFSTTSALNATTYSSTRVSFAMGRDRNLPDVFGRIHSRTRTPYLALLLSGALIIGMAVFIPKIDDVAAAANIMFLLLFMQVNVAVITIRRKYGDKLAYGYLTPFFPYLPIVAIVLQLALAVKLFDVSPIAWYVTAVWLAGGYGIYSLYASKREREDDVTPVLVQERMKIDRERFSVLVPVANPETVDNLLAVARNILATQPGELILLHVITVPDTLPVSVGRDFIADSRPILDETALKAEALGMTPNLLVRVGHRPADAIIDTVEEQGCNFVVMGWRGRSQDPRTVVGSTIDKIVKDSNANVVVVRGDVDLPAPRVLVPIQHPRHGHLMAGLAAPMAAVEGSYIELMHVVSEDLSPRERAARAAELREAISSLDMEPGGDTTNGRRKQRFRIRIETGEIAQTIVEHSRDFDLVMMGASRESWVRRKVWGDKTSRVANRIDTPLMLVNLRAGKLQFNVSQFFQFFWDTEEEIS
;
A
#
# COMPACT_ATOMS: atom_id res chain seq x y z
N MET A 1 8.23 9.82 53.29
CA MET A 1 7.15 9.27 52.43
C MET A 1 6.82 10.30 51.36
N SER A 2 7.61 10.37 50.30
CA SER A 2 7.38 11.22 49.12
C SER A 2 8.36 10.80 48.02
N ALA A 3 8.01 9.76 47.25
CA ALA A 3 8.68 9.42 45.99
C ALA A 3 7.86 8.36 45.25
N ASN A 4 6.92 8.79 44.39
CA ASN A 4 6.50 8.03 43.20
C ASN A 4 5.47 8.81 42.35
N ARG A 5 5.87 9.95 41.79
CA ARG A 5 5.14 10.62 40.70
C ARG A 5 6.12 11.17 39.67
N ALA A 6 6.63 10.27 38.83
CA ALA A 6 7.24 10.60 37.56
C ALA A 6 7.24 9.34 36.67
N ALA A 7 6.04 8.85 36.33
CA ALA A 7 5.88 7.91 35.22
C ALA A 7 5.45 8.74 34.01
N GLY A 8 6.18 8.59 32.91
CA GLY A 8 6.12 9.41 31.71
C GLY A 8 4.73 9.54 31.11
N GLN A 9 4.35 10.78 30.83
CA GLN A 9 3.28 11.10 29.89
C GLN A 9 3.84 10.97 28.47
N GLY A 10 3.89 9.74 27.95
CA GLY A 10 3.93 9.53 26.51
C GLY A 10 2.63 10.05 25.91
N ALA A 11 2.70 10.79 24.80
CA ALA A 11 1.51 11.15 24.04
C ALA A 11 0.77 9.86 23.66
N PRO A 12 -0.55 9.76 23.86
CA PRO A 12 -1.29 8.54 23.60
C PRO A 12 -1.20 8.22 22.10
N ALA A 13 -0.56 7.11 21.76
CA ALA A 13 -0.78 6.46 20.47
C ALA A 13 -2.30 6.29 20.33
N THR A 14 -2.89 6.90 19.31
CA THR A 14 -4.31 6.86 19.01
C THR A 14 -4.70 5.49 18.46
N GLN A 15 -4.47 4.43 19.24
CA GLN A 15 -5.03 3.11 18.97
C GLN A 15 -6.51 3.12 19.36
N LEU A 16 -7.38 2.72 18.44
CA LEU A 16 -8.80 2.55 18.71
C LEU A 16 -9.00 1.46 19.78
N SER A 17 -9.99 1.63 20.65
CA SER A 17 -10.30 0.64 21.67
C SER A 17 -10.86 -0.63 21.03
N ARG A 18 -10.30 -1.78 21.41
CA ARG A 18 -10.75 -3.11 20.94
C ARG A 18 -11.96 -3.57 21.72
N ASP A 19 -13.10 -2.98 21.44
CA ASP A 19 -14.34 -3.21 22.20
C ASP A 19 -15.28 -4.24 21.56
N LEU A 20 -15.17 -4.47 20.25
CA LEU A 20 -16.11 -5.30 19.49
C LEU A 20 -15.76 -6.79 19.60
N GLY A 21 -16.69 -7.59 20.09
CA GLY A 21 -16.59 -9.05 20.14
C GLY A 21 -17.05 -9.71 18.83
N LEU A 22 -16.91 -11.04 18.75
CA LEU A 22 -17.32 -11.84 17.57
C LEU A 22 -18.80 -11.59 17.18
N PHE A 23 -19.69 -11.52 18.16
CA PHE A 23 -21.11 -11.27 17.92
C PHE A 23 -21.33 -9.89 17.28
N ASP A 24 -20.72 -8.85 17.85
CA ASP A 24 -20.85 -7.47 17.37
C ASP A 24 -20.39 -7.36 15.91
N ILE A 25 -19.20 -7.90 15.59
CA ILE A 25 -18.67 -7.80 14.23
C ILE A 25 -19.41 -8.68 13.22
N THR A 26 -20.00 -9.80 13.67
CA THR A 26 -20.88 -10.62 12.82
C THR A 26 -22.14 -9.85 12.51
N MET A 27 -22.74 -9.20 13.52
CA MET A 27 -23.91 -8.34 13.33
C MET A 27 -23.58 -7.13 12.46
N VAL A 28 -22.41 -6.52 12.57
CA VAL A 28 -21.96 -5.45 11.66
C VAL A 28 -21.95 -5.94 10.21
N GLY A 29 -21.38 -7.12 9.95
CA GLY A 29 -21.36 -7.70 8.61
C GLY A 29 -22.75 -8.03 8.06
N VAL A 30 -23.61 -8.64 8.89
CA VAL A 30 -25.01 -8.93 8.52
C VAL A 30 -25.79 -7.63 8.34
N ALA A 31 -25.49 -6.59 9.13
CA ALA A 31 -26.13 -5.30 9.03
C ALA A 31 -25.84 -4.63 7.69
N ALA A 32 -24.57 -4.66 7.28
CA ALA A 32 -24.13 -4.08 6.02
C ALA A 32 -24.73 -4.82 4.81
N MET A 33 -24.72 -6.16 4.83
CA MET A 33 -25.32 -6.95 3.74
C MET A 33 -26.85 -6.76 3.67
N ILE A 34 -27.57 -6.90 4.80
CA ILE A 34 -29.01 -6.65 4.89
C ILE A 34 -29.30 -5.14 4.96
N GLY A 35 -28.89 -4.41 3.93
CA GLY A 35 -29.23 -3.01 3.64
C GLY A 35 -30.38 -2.89 2.63
N ALA A 36 -30.37 -1.84 1.81
CA ALA A 36 -31.34 -1.67 0.71
C ALA A 36 -31.33 -2.81 -0.30
N GLY A 37 -30.20 -3.51 -0.51
CA GLY A 37 -30.08 -4.50 -1.58
C GLY A 37 -31.22 -5.52 -1.62
N ILE A 38 -31.52 -6.17 -0.49
CA ILE A 38 -32.61 -7.16 -0.44
C ILE A 38 -34.00 -6.52 -0.42
N PHE A 39 -34.18 -5.37 0.21
CA PHE A 39 -35.50 -4.72 0.30
C PHE A 39 -35.93 -4.10 -1.04
N VAL A 40 -35.00 -3.39 -1.68
CA VAL A 40 -35.25 -2.50 -2.81
C VAL A 40 -35.01 -3.21 -4.14
N LEU A 41 -33.94 -3.99 -4.28
CA LEU A 41 -33.57 -4.56 -5.58
C LEU A 41 -34.28 -5.88 -5.87
N THR A 42 -34.92 -6.54 -4.89
CA THR A 42 -35.54 -7.85 -5.09
C THR A 42 -36.67 -7.81 -6.12
N GLY A 43 -37.54 -6.80 -6.10
CA GLY A 43 -38.61 -6.67 -7.09
C GLY A 43 -38.07 -6.48 -8.51
N ILE A 44 -37.11 -5.54 -8.66
CA ILE A 44 -36.43 -5.25 -9.92
C ILE A 44 -35.71 -6.50 -10.46
N ALA A 45 -35.00 -7.22 -9.59
CA ALA A 45 -34.27 -8.44 -9.94
C ALA A 45 -35.20 -9.60 -10.29
N ALA A 46 -36.37 -9.72 -9.63
CA ALA A 46 -37.41 -10.66 -10.01
C ALA A 46 -37.92 -10.36 -11.43
N GLY A 47 -38.18 -9.09 -11.76
CA GLY A 47 -38.52 -8.68 -13.13
C GLY A 47 -37.43 -9.00 -14.16
N THR A 48 -36.16 -9.01 -13.74
CA THR A 48 -35.00 -9.25 -14.62
C THR A 48 -34.70 -10.73 -14.87
N ALA A 49 -34.81 -11.59 -13.84
CA ALA A 49 -34.46 -13.01 -13.93
C ALA A 49 -35.67 -13.96 -13.94
N GLY A 50 -36.86 -13.47 -13.59
CA GLY A 50 -37.99 -14.32 -13.28
C GLY A 50 -37.76 -15.17 -12.02
N PRO A 51 -38.36 -16.37 -11.94
CA PRO A 51 -38.13 -17.30 -10.83
C PRO A 51 -36.66 -17.73 -10.65
N ALA A 52 -35.84 -17.63 -11.71
CA ALA A 52 -34.41 -17.89 -11.66
C ALA A 52 -33.62 -16.89 -10.81
N LEU A 53 -34.27 -15.84 -10.27
CA LEU A 53 -33.74 -14.99 -9.20
C LEU A 53 -33.16 -15.82 -8.03
N ILE A 54 -33.78 -16.94 -7.69
CA ILE A 54 -33.32 -17.85 -6.63
C ILE A 54 -31.90 -18.35 -6.93
N VAL A 55 -31.64 -18.72 -8.19
CA VAL A 55 -30.33 -19.15 -8.66
C VAL A 55 -29.36 -17.97 -8.69
N ALA A 56 -29.81 -16.79 -9.13
CA ALA A 56 -28.98 -15.58 -9.10
C ALA A 56 -28.49 -15.26 -7.68
N PHE A 57 -29.37 -15.34 -6.67
CA PHE A 57 -29.00 -15.17 -5.26
C PHE A 57 -28.05 -16.26 -4.75
N ALA A 58 -28.30 -17.53 -5.07
CA ALA A 58 -27.41 -18.61 -4.67
C ALA A 58 -26.00 -18.45 -5.28
N LEU A 59 -25.92 -18.13 -6.57
CA LEU A 59 -24.66 -17.94 -7.28
C LEU A 59 -23.92 -16.69 -6.83
N ASN A 60 -24.62 -15.58 -6.53
CA ASN A 60 -23.99 -14.41 -5.90
C ASN A 60 -23.35 -14.79 -4.56
N GLY A 61 -24.05 -15.57 -3.73
CA GLY A 61 -23.47 -16.09 -2.48
C GLY A 61 -22.18 -16.88 -2.70
N VAL A 62 -22.09 -17.67 -3.77
CA VAL A 62 -20.87 -18.41 -4.15
C VAL A 62 -19.75 -17.45 -4.57
N VAL A 63 -20.02 -16.51 -5.49
CA VAL A 63 -19.02 -15.53 -5.97
C VAL A 63 -18.49 -14.68 -4.81
N THR A 64 -19.39 -14.21 -3.95
CA THR A 64 -19.08 -13.46 -2.73
C THR A 64 -18.20 -14.28 -1.80
N LEU A 65 -18.53 -15.56 -1.57
CA LEU A 65 -17.74 -16.43 -0.68
C LEU A 65 -16.28 -16.54 -1.13
N LEU A 66 -16.03 -16.61 -2.45
CA LEU A 66 -14.66 -16.67 -2.98
C LEU A 66 -13.82 -15.46 -2.54
N THR A 67 -14.38 -14.26 -2.61
CA THR A 67 -13.69 -13.03 -2.18
C THR A 67 -13.70 -12.86 -0.66
N ALA A 68 -14.78 -13.27 0.00
CA ALA A 68 -14.88 -13.23 1.45
C ALA A 68 -13.83 -14.11 2.14
N MET A 69 -13.47 -15.27 1.56
CA MET A 69 -12.34 -16.08 2.04
C MET A 69 -11.03 -15.28 2.05
N ILE A 70 -10.81 -14.45 1.03
CA ILE A 70 -9.60 -13.63 0.89
C ILE A 70 -9.61 -12.46 1.87
N TYR A 71 -10.77 -11.85 2.08
CA TYR A 71 -10.96 -10.86 3.14
C TYR A 71 -10.78 -11.45 4.54
N ALA A 72 -11.22 -12.69 4.78
CA ALA A 72 -10.97 -13.41 6.03
C ALA A 72 -9.46 -13.68 6.22
N GLU A 73 -8.75 -14.09 5.17
CA GLU A 73 -7.30 -14.33 5.22
C GLU A 73 -6.54 -13.03 5.50
N LEU A 74 -6.69 -12.01 4.65
CA LEU A 74 -5.97 -10.74 4.76
C LEU A 74 -6.38 -9.97 6.01
N GLY A 75 -7.66 -9.92 6.34
CA GLY A 75 -8.17 -9.26 7.55
C GLY A 75 -7.67 -9.89 8.84
N SER A 76 -7.44 -11.21 8.85
CA SER A 76 -6.85 -11.88 10.02
C SER A 76 -5.35 -11.62 10.19
N ALA A 77 -4.65 -11.32 9.09
CA ALA A 77 -3.21 -11.12 9.07
C ALA A 77 -2.81 -9.63 9.22
N ILE A 78 -3.62 -8.73 8.67
CA ILE A 78 -3.37 -7.29 8.58
C ILE A 78 -4.65 -6.54 9.00
N PRO A 79 -5.00 -6.55 10.31
CA PRO A 79 -6.25 -5.99 10.83
C PRO A 79 -6.17 -4.47 11.01
N GLU A 80 -5.82 -3.76 9.94
CA GLU A 80 -5.65 -2.30 9.92
C GLU A 80 -6.85 -1.61 9.25
N ALA A 81 -7.15 -0.39 9.67
CA ALA A 81 -8.20 0.43 9.07
C ALA A 81 -7.82 0.82 7.63
N GLY A 82 -8.67 0.48 6.66
CA GLY A 82 -8.45 0.76 5.24
C GLY A 82 -8.76 -0.41 4.30
N GLY A 83 -8.87 -1.64 4.83
CA GLY A 83 -9.36 -2.81 4.10
C GLY A 83 -8.67 -3.02 2.75
N GLY A 84 -9.47 -3.19 1.68
CA GLY A 84 -8.98 -3.49 0.33
C GLY A 84 -7.95 -2.50 -0.21
N TYR A 85 -8.12 -1.20 0.06
CA TYR A 85 -7.17 -0.16 -0.36
C TYR A 85 -5.76 -0.40 0.19
N LEU A 86 -5.66 -0.69 1.49
CA LEU A 86 -4.38 -0.89 2.16
C LEU A 86 -3.67 -2.15 1.63
N TRP A 87 -4.41 -3.24 1.42
CA TRP A 87 -3.83 -4.48 0.90
C TRP A 87 -3.37 -4.33 -0.55
N VAL A 88 -4.12 -3.60 -1.38
CA VAL A 88 -3.65 -3.27 -2.73
C VAL A 88 -2.37 -2.44 -2.67
N ARG A 89 -2.28 -1.45 -1.79
CA ARG A 89 -1.07 -0.65 -1.59
C ARG A 89 0.14 -1.49 -1.15
N GLN A 90 -0.07 -2.49 -0.28
CA GLN A 90 1.01 -3.37 0.19
C GLN A 90 1.40 -4.45 -0.84
N GLY A 91 0.41 -4.91 -1.61
CA GLY A 91 0.54 -6.02 -2.54
C GLY A 91 0.95 -5.62 -3.95
N LEU A 92 0.54 -4.46 -4.45
CA LEU A 92 0.70 -4.03 -5.84
C LEU A 92 1.48 -2.71 -5.95
N PRO A 93 2.31 -2.55 -7.00
CA PRO A 93 3.16 -1.36 -7.15
C PRO A 93 2.41 -0.13 -7.68
N GLY A 94 2.92 1.05 -7.39
CA GLY A 94 2.56 2.32 -8.04
C GLY A 94 1.09 2.70 -7.93
N SER A 95 0.52 3.17 -9.04
CA SER A 95 -0.85 3.70 -9.16
C SER A 95 -1.99 2.81 -8.65
N ASN A 96 -1.77 1.51 -8.46
CA ASN A 96 -2.81 0.58 -8.01
C ASN A 96 -3.41 0.99 -6.66
N ALA A 97 -2.58 1.48 -5.72
CA ALA A 97 -3.05 1.99 -4.43
C ALA A 97 -4.05 3.15 -4.61
N PHE A 98 -3.70 4.13 -5.45
CA PHE A 98 -4.57 5.26 -5.75
C PHE A 98 -5.90 4.78 -6.35
N PHE A 99 -5.87 3.91 -7.37
CA PHE A 99 -7.08 3.43 -8.01
C PHE A 99 -7.95 2.58 -7.09
N ALA A 100 -7.37 1.74 -6.23
CA ALA A 100 -8.13 1.00 -5.23
C ALA A 100 -8.86 1.95 -4.26
N GLY A 101 -8.17 2.98 -3.77
CA GLY A 101 -8.80 3.99 -2.90
C GLY A 101 -9.87 4.79 -3.63
N TRP A 102 -9.59 5.20 -4.88
CA TRP A 102 -10.49 5.98 -5.71
C TRP A 102 -11.78 5.24 -6.08
N MET A 103 -11.68 3.93 -6.38
CA MET A 103 -12.83 3.06 -6.61
C MET A 103 -13.58 2.78 -5.31
N SER A 104 -12.88 2.48 -4.21
CA SER A 104 -13.50 2.21 -2.90
C SER A 104 -14.27 3.42 -2.37
N TRP A 105 -13.68 4.62 -2.46
CA TRP A 105 -14.34 5.86 -2.05
C TRP A 105 -15.66 6.06 -2.80
N PHE A 106 -15.62 5.93 -4.13
CA PHE A 106 -16.81 6.08 -4.95
C PHE A 106 -17.83 4.98 -4.70
N ALA A 107 -17.41 3.71 -4.67
CA ALA A 107 -18.30 2.57 -4.47
C ALA A 107 -19.10 2.71 -3.17
N HIS A 108 -18.46 3.07 -2.06
CA HIS A 108 -19.16 3.32 -0.81
C HIS A 108 -20.08 4.54 -0.86
N ALA A 109 -19.65 5.66 -1.48
CA ALA A 109 -20.52 6.84 -1.62
C ALA A 109 -21.77 6.54 -2.47
N VAL A 110 -21.60 5.84 -3.59
CA VAL A 110 -22.73 5.49 -4.49
C VAL A 110 -23.63 4.43 -3.85
N ALA A 111 -23.09 3.49 -3.08
CA ALA A 111 -23.89 2.62 -2.23
C ALA A 111 -24.69 3.42 -1.19
N GLY A 112 -24.10 4.46 -0.59
CA GLY A 112 -24.82 5.42 0.25
C GLY A 112 -26.00 6.07 -0.47
N SER A 113 -25.84 6.46 -1.74
CA SER A 113 -26.95 6.98 -2.55
C SER A 113 -28.06 5.95 -2.75
N LEU A 114 -27.72 4.69 -3.03
CA LEU A 114 -28.69 3.60 -3.12
C LEU A 114 -29.46 3.44 -1.80
N TYR A 115 -28.78 3.49 -0.66
CA TYR A 115 -29.43 3.39 0.65
C TYR A 115 -30.32 4.60 0.96
N ALA A 116 -29.91 5.81 0.58
CA ALA A 116 -30.73 7.01 0.74
C ALA A 116 -31.98 6.99 -0.14
N LEU A 117 -31.86 6.55 -1.41
CA LEU A 117 -33.00 6.38 -2.31
C LEU A 117 -33.94 5.27 -1.83
N GLY A 118 -33.40 4.13 -1.41
CA GLY A 118 -34.17 3.06 -0.82
C GLY A 118 -34.94 3.50 0.44
N PHE A 119 -34.29 4.24 1.34
CA PHE A 119 -34.98 4.86 2.47
C PHE A 119 -36.12 5.77 2.01
N ALA A 120 -35.85 6.59 0.99
CA ALA A 120 -36.84 7.53 0.48
C ALA A 120 -38.08 6.85 -0.11
N ALA A 121 -37.92 5.79 -0.91
CA ALA A 121 -39.06 5.05 -1.47
C ALA A 121 -39.97 4.50 -0.36
N TYR A 122 -39.39 3.85 0.65
CA TYR A 122 -40.15 3.31 1.79
C TYR A 122 -40.71 4.41 2.70
N MET A 123 -39.99 5.52 2.88
CA MET A 123 -40.48 6.65 3.68
C MET A 123 -41.64 7.35 2.99
N VAL A 124 -41.57 7.57 1.67
CA VAL A 124 -42.67 8.15 0.90
C VAL A 124 -43.90 7.25 0.98
N GLU A 125 -43.75 5.93 0.87
CA GLU A 125 -44.87 5.00 1.06
C GLU A 125 -45.43 5.06 2.49
N THR A 126 -44.58 5.19 3.51
CA THR A 126 -45.01 5.37 4.91
C THR A 126 -45.84 6.66 5.06
N LEU A 127 -45.41 7.75 4.41
CA LEU A 127 -46.14 9.02 4.43
C LEU A 127 -47.47 8.94 3.67
N ARG A 128 -47.57 8.12 2.62
CA ARG A 128 -48.83 7.82 1.92
C ARG A 128 -49.79 7.07 2.84
N LEU A 129 -49.34 6.00 3.49
CA LEU A 129 -50.17 5.18 4.38
C LEU A 129 -50.68 5.93 5.62
N THR A 130 -49.89 6.88 6.14
CA THR A 130 -50.30 7.73 7.27
C THR A 130 -51.24 8.88 6.85
N GLY A 131 -51.49 9.06 5.54
CA GLY A 131 -52.34 10.12 5.00
C GLY A 131 -51.70 11.51 4.99
N VAL A 132 -50.41 11.62 5.35
CA VAL A 132 -49.63 12.87 5.28
C VAL A 132 -49.39 13.29 3.83
N VAL A 133 -49.08 12.31 2.97
CA VAL A 133 -48.98 12.48 1.52
C VAL A 133 -50.23 11.91 0.88
N ARG A 134 -50.88 12.67 0.00
CA ARG A 134 -51.98 12.17 -0.84
C ARG A 134 -51.52 12.00 -2.28
N VAL A 135 -51.85 10.87 -2.88
CA VAL A 135 -51.65 10.63 -4.31
C VAL A 135 -52.86 11.19 -5.06
N VAL A 136 -52.61 12.01 -6.08
CA VAL A 136 -53.63 12.52 -6.99
C VAL A 136 -53.18 12.22 -8.41
N GLU A 137 -54.00 11.47 -9.13
CA GLU A 137 -53.84 11.26 -10.56
C GLU A 137 -54.35 12.49 -11.32
N ILE A 138 -53.48 13.12 -12.08
CA ILE A 138 -53.80 14.35 -12.83
C ILE A 138 -54.05 14.08 -14.32
N ALA A 139 -53.58 12.94 -14.82
CA ALA A 139 -53.84 12.38 -16.13
C ALA A 139 -53.60 10.85 -16.05
N PRO A 140 -54.09 10.03 -17.01
CA PRO A 140 -53.82 8.60 -17.02
C PRO A 140 -52.34 8.30 -16.83
N ASP A 141 -52.01 7.50 -15.82
CA ASP A 141 -50.64 7.10 -15.45
C ASP A 141 -49.71 8.25 -15.00
N VAL A 142 -50.27 9.44 -14.72
CA VAL A 142 -49.52 10.60 -14.23
C VAL A 142 -49.98 10.95 -12.81
N GLU A 143 -49.26 10.39 -11.85
CA GLU A 143 -49.46 10.68 -10.42
C GLU A 143 -48.69 11.92 -9.94
N ARG A 144 -49.31 12.67 -9.03
CA ARG A 144 -48.70 13.72 -8.22
C ARG A 144 -48.87 13.41 -6.75
N LEU A 145 -47.84 13.71 -5.97
CA LEU A 145 -47.88 13.68 -4.51
C LEU A 145 -48.19 15.07 -3.96
N LEU A 146 -49.22 15.14 -3.12
CA LEU A 146 -49.63 16.33 -2.39
C LEU A 146 -49.19 16.23 -0.93
N ILE A 147 -48.38 17.19 -0.49
CA ILE A 147 -48.03 17.42 0.91
C ILE A 147 -48.58 18.80 1.29
N GLY A 148 -49.72 18.82 1.97
CA GLY A 148 -50.46 20.08 2.20
C GLY A 148 -50.86 20.72 0.86
N THR A 149 -50.34 21.92 0.57
CA THR A 149 -50.58 22.65 -0.69
C THR A 149 -49.51 22.41 -1.76
N ILE A 150 -48.43 21.69 -1.44
CA ILE A 150 -47.30 21.47 -2.35
C ILE A 150 -47.58 20.23 -3.21
N SER A 151 -47.51 20.37 -4.53
CA SER A 151 -47.64 19.28 -5.51
C SER A 151 -46.31 19.00 -6.20
N MET A 152 -45.86 17.75 -6.17
CA MET A 152 -44.61 17.30 -6.82
C MET A 152 -44.79 15.91 -7.43
N SER A 153 -43.91 15.51 -8.37
CA SER A 153 -43.91 14.13 -8.87
C SER A 153 -43.38 13.18 -7.79
N PRO A 154 -43.79 11.90 -7.80
CA PRO A 154 -43.23 10.87 -6.90
C PRO A 154 -41.70 10.83 -6.88
N SER A 155 -41.09 10.86 -8.07
CA SER A 155 -39.63 10.85 -8.23
C SER A 155 -38.92 12.05 -7.59
N ILE A 156 -39.51 13.25 -7.64
CA ILE A 156 -38.95 14.45 -7.00
C ILE A 156 -39.09 14.34 -5.47
N ALA A 157 -40.23 13.83 -4.98
CA ALA A 157 -40.44 13.62 -3.56
C ALA A 157 -39.43 12.63 -2.97
N GLU A 158 -39.23 11.49 -3.64
CA GLU A 158 -38.24 10.48 -3.25
C GLU A 158 -36.83 11.08 -3.22
N LYS A 159 -36.41 11.79 -4.27
CA LYS A 159 -35.11 12.46 -4.30
C LYS A 159 -34.97 13.50 -3.19
N ALA A 160 -36.02 14.28 -2.90
CA ALA A 160 -36.00 15.25 -1.81
C ALA A 160 -35.83 14.56 -0.44
N VAL A 161 -36.56 13.47 -0.19
CA VAL A 161 -36.41 12.69 1.05
C VAL A 161 -35.02 12.05 1.13
N ALA A 162 -34.47 11.55 0.02
CA ALA A 162 -33.11 10.99 -0.04
C ALA A 162 -32.04 12.04 0.32
N VAL A 163 -32.19 13.28 -0.17
CA VAL A 163 -31.30 14.39 0.20
C VAL A 163 -31.42 14.72 1.69
N VAL A 164 -32.64 14.79 2.22
CA VAL A 164 -32.86 15.08 3.65
C VAL A 164 -32.21 14.02 4.54
N ILE A 165 -32.43 12.73 4.26
CA ILE A 165 -31.85 11.66 5.07
C ILE A 165 -30.32 11.62 4.94
N ALA A 166 -29.77 11.87 3.74
CA ALA A 166 -28.33 11.98 3.55
C ALA A 166 -27.74 13.14 4.37
N LEU A 167 -28.37 14.31 4.38
CA LEU A 167 -27.95 15.46 5.20
C LEU A 167 -28.00 15.15 6.71
N VAL A 168 -29.02 14.43 7.16
CA VAL A 168 -29.12 13.96 8.55
C VAL A 168 -27.92 13.07 8.89
N PHE A 169 -27.58 12.10 8.03
CA PHE A 169 -26.45 11.21 8.28
C PHE A 169 -25.09 11.89 8.17
N ILE A 170 -24.93 12.84 7.25
CA ILE A 170 -23.75 13.72 7.19
C ILE A 170 -23.61 14.48 8.52
N TYR A 171 -24.71 15.02 9.06
CA TYR A 171 -24.69 15.73 10.35
C TYR A 171 -24.35 14.81 11.53
N ILE A 172 -24.95 13.62 11.61
CA ILE A 172 -24.68 12.61 12.64
C ILE A 172 -23.20 12.22 12.62
N ASN A 173 -22.66 11.91 11.43
CA ASN A 173 -21.24 11.56 11.25
C ASN A 173 -20.33 12.74 11.57
N TYR A 174 -20.72 13.97 11.24
CA TYR A 174 -19.95 15.17 11.58
C TYR A 174 -19.81 15.36 13.08
N ARG A 175 -20.86 15.05 13.85
CA ARG A 175 -20.88 15.08 15.32
C ARG A 175 -20.03 13.97 15.95
N GLY A 176 -19.52 13.02 15.17
CA GLY A 176 -18.74 11.89 15.65
C GLY A 176 -19.58 10.83 16.37
N ALA A 177 -20.90 10.81 16.12
CA ALA A 177 -21.77 9.78 16.65
C ALA A 177 -21.70 8.56 15.70
N SER A 178 -20.95 7.53 16.08
CA SER A 178 -20.97 6.24 15.40
C SER A 178 -22.05 5.35 16.01
N GLU A 179 -22.84 4.66 15.18
CA GLU A 179 -23.67 3.55 15.66
C GLU A 179 -22.74 2.36 15.91
N THR A 180 -22.29 2.17 17.15
CA THR A 180 -21.38 1.06 17.49
C THR A 180 -21.90 0.25 18.68
N GLY A 181 -21.83 -1.08 18.53
CA GLY A 181 -22.19 -2.06 19.56
C GLY A 181 -23.70 -2.32 19.64
N LEU A 182 -24.28 -2.12 20.83
CA LEU A 182 -25.61 -2.61 21.19
C LEU A 182 -26.75 -2.10 20.28
N ALA A 183 -26.75 -0.82 19.92
CA ALA A 183 -27.81 -0.23 19.09
C ALA A 183 -27.84 -0.87 17.69
N GLY A 184 -26.67 -1.00 17.05
CA GLY A 184 -26.53 -1.66 15.75
C GLY A 184 -26.94 -3.14 15.82
N ASN A 185 -26.58 -3.85 16.90
CA ASN A 185 -26.99 -5.23 17.12
C ASN A 185 -28.52 -5.37 17.22
N ILE A 186 -29.18 -4.50 18.01
CA ILE A 186 -30.64 -4.52 18.17
C ILE A 186 -31.34 -4.28 16.83
N ILE A 187 -30.91 -3.25 16.08
CA ILE A 187 -31.46 -2.95 14.76
C ILE A 187 -31.29 -4.15 13.81
N THR A 188 -30.11 -4.77 13.82
CA THR A 188 -29.79 -5.90 12.95
C THR A 188 -30.59 -7.15 13.29
N MET A 189 -30.71 -7.47 14.57
CA MET A 189 -31.57 -8.57 15.02
C MET A 189 -33.04 -8.30 14.66
N GLY A 190 -33.51 -7.06 14.82
CA GLY A 190 -34.87 -6.66 14.45
C GLY A 190 -35.17 -6.89 12.97
N LYS A 191 -34.28 -6.46 12.06
CA LYS A 191 -34.49 -6.70 10.62
C LYS A 191 -34.38 -8.16 10.23
N ILE A 192 -33.46 -8.94 10.82
CA ILE A 192 -33.40 -10.40 10.60
C ILE A 192 -34.69 -11.06 11.05
N PHE A 193 -35.23 -10.67 12.20
CA PHE A 193 -36.49 -11.19 12.73
C PHE A 193 -37.67 -10.89 11.80
N ILE A 194 -37.79 -9.64 11.33
CA ILE A 194 -38.83 -9.24 10.36
C ILE A 194 -38.74 -10.06 9.07
N ILE A 195 -37.53 -10.24 8.52
CA ILE A 195 -37.35 -11.07 7.31
C ILE A 195 -37.66 -12.54 7.62
N GLY A 196 -37.32 -13.03 8.81
CA GLY A 196 -37.71 -14.38 9.27
C GLY A 196 -39.22 -14.58 9.26
N ILE A 197 -39.99 -13.62 9.75
CA ILE A 197 -41.47 -13.68 9.68
C ILE A 197 -41.94 -13.67 8.22
N PHE A 198 -41.38 -12.79 7.37
CA PHE A 198 -41.71 -12.75 5.94
C PHE A 198 -41.50 -14.12 5.28
N VAL A 199 -40.35 -14.75 5.51
CA VAL A 199 -40.04 -16.08 4.97
C VAL A 199 -41.02 -17.13 5.49
N VAL A 200 -41.27 -17.18 6.81
CA VAL A 200 -42.18 -18.17 7.40
C VAL A 200 -43.61 -18.00 6.89
N SER A 201 -44.14 -16.77 6.87
CA SER A 201 -45.48 -16.47 6.35
C SER A 201 -45.61 -16.84 4.88
N GLY A 202 -44.59 -16.54 4.07
CA GLY A 202 -44.59 -16.88 2.65
C GLY A 202 -44.51 -18.37 2.37
N LEU A 203 -43.65 -19.09 3.10
CA LEU A 203 -43.60 -20.56 3.01
C LEU A 203 -44.94 -21.17 3.43
N ALA A 204 -45.56 -20.68 4.51
CA ALA A 204 -46.88 -21.13 4.93
C ALA A 204 -47.94 -20.87 3.83
N ALA A 205 -47.88 -19.73 3.15
CA ALA A 205 -48.79 -19.39 2.07
C ALA A 205 -48.58 -20.29 0.83
N ILE A 206 -47.32 -20.60 0.50
CA ILE A 206 -46.96 -21.52 -0.59
C ILE A 206 -47.42 -22.95 -0.31
N PHE A 207 -47.13 -23.47 0.90
CA PHE A 207 -47.50 -24.84 1.26
C PHE A 207 -49.00 -25.00 1.53
N GLY A 208 -49.69 -23.92 1.90
CA GLY A 208 -51.13 -23.89 2.09
C GLY A 208 -51.94 -23.95 0.79
N ASP A 209 -51.32 -23.61 -0.35
CA ASP A 209 -51.96 -23.62 -1.66
C ASP A 209 -50.99 -24.15 -2.75
N PRO A 210 -51.06 -25.45 -3.08
CA PRO A 210 -50.16 -26.07 -4.05
C PRO A 210 -50.20 -25.43 -5.45
N GLN A 211 -51.29 -24.71 -5.82
CA GLN A 211 -51.37 -24.04 -7.12
C GLN A 211 -50.34 -22.92 -7.27
N ARG A 212 -49.88 -22.35 -6.16
CA ARG A 212 -48.83 -21.32 -6.12
C ARG A 212 -47.47 -21.80 -6.65
N MET A 213 -47.26 -23.11 -6.75
CA MET A 213 -46.09 -23.67 -7.43
C MET A 213 -46.03 -23.30 -8.91
N ALA A 214 -47.16 -22.97 -9.54
CA ALA A 214 -47.21 -22.52 -10.93
C ALA A 214 -46.44 -21.20 -11.14
N SER A 215 -46.27 -20.38 -10.08
CA SER A 215 -45.50 -19.13 -10.15
C SER A 215 -44.01 -19.32 -10.48
N PHE A 216 -43.49 -20.54 -10.35
CA PHE A 216 -42.11 -20.89 -10.74
C PHE A 216 -41.98 -21.33 -12.20
N VAL A 217 -43.05 -21.31 -12.99
CA VAL A 217 -43.06 -21.80 -14.38
C VAL A 217 -43.47 -20.66 -15.33
N PRO A 218 -42.68 -20.35 -16.38
CA PRO A 218 -41.35 -20.89 -16.66
C PRO A 218 -40.32 -20.43 -15.61
N PHE A 219 -39.35 -21.29 -15.29
CA PHE A 219 -38.38 -20.98 -14.22
C PHE A 219 -37.36 -19.91 -14.61
N ALA A 220 -36.84 -19.97 -15.83
CA ALA A 220 -35.85 -19.02 -16.34
C ALA A 220 -36.34 -18.38 -17.65
N PRO A 221 -37.38 -17.51 -17.60
CA PRO A 221 -37.98 -16.91 -18.80
C PRO A 221 -36.95 -16.12 -19.62
N GLU A 222 -36.02 -15.44 -18.96
CA GLU A 222 -34.96 -14.64 -19.57
C GLU A 222 -33.64 -15.41 -19.76
N GLY A 223 -33.67 -16.74 -19.58
CA GLY A 223 -32.52 -17.62 -19.68
C GLY A 223 -31.35 -17.24 -18.77
N LEU A 224 -30.12 -17.61 -19.16
CA LEU A 224 -28.91 -17.24 -18.42
C LEU A 224 -28.64 -15.74 -18.42
N GLY A 225 -29.10 -15.01 -19.45
CA GLY A 225 -28.95 -13.56 -19.55
C GLY A 225 -29.61 -12.85 -18.37
N GLY A 226 -30.87 -13.18 -18.07
CA GLY A 226 -31.59 -12.65 -16.91
C GLY A 226 -30.94 -13.01 -15.58
N VAL A 227 -30.42 -14.25 -15.45
CA VAL A 227 -29.68 -14.67 -14.24
C VAL A 227 -28.45 -13.79 -14.01
N PHE A 228 -27.59 -13.62 -15.02
CA PHE A 228 -26.40 -12.78 -14.89
C PHE A 228 -26.75 -11.30 -14.70
N GLY A 229 -27.83 -10.81 -15.31
CA GLY A 229 -28.32 -9.45 -15.12
C GLY A 229 -28.76 -9.20 -13.67
N ALA A 230 -29.57 -10.10 -13.11
CA ALA A 230 -29.98 -10.03 -11.70
C ALA A 230 -28.79 -10.24 -10.75
N MET A 231 -27.86 -11.15 -11.07
CA MET A 231 -26.62 -11.32 -10.30
C MET A 231 -25.84 -10.01 -10.22
N GLY A 232 -25.57 -9.38 -11.37
CA GLY A 232 -24.84 -8.12 -11.44
C GLY A 232 -25.51 -7.01 -10.64
N LEU A 233 -26.84 -6.84 -10.78
CA LEU A 233 -27.60 -5.82 -10.07
C LEU A 233 -27.59 -6.06 -8.55
N THR A 234 -27.79 -7.30 -8.12
CA THR A 234 -28.00 -7.66 -6.70
C THR A 234 -26.71 -8.01 -5.96
N TYR A 235 -25.56 -8.02 -6.64
CA TYR A 235 -24.26 -8.33 -6.01
C TYR A 235 -23.97 -7.41 -4.81
N ILE A 236 -24.40 -6.15 -4.87
CA ILE A 236 -24.27 -5.17 -3.79
C ILE A 236 -24.97 -5.61 -2.49
N ALA A 237 -26.03 -6.42 -2.57
CA ALA A 237 -26.69 -6.94 -1.37
C ALA A 237 -25.79 -7.89 -0.57
N TYR A 238 -24.75 -8.44 -1.19
CA TYR A 238 -23.77 -9.32 -0.57
C TYR A 238 -22.51 -8.56 -0.11
N GLU A 239 -22.45 -7.26 -0.34
CA GLU A 239 -21.40 -6.39 0.17
C GLU A 239 -21.63 -6.15 1.68
N GLY A 240 -20.57 -6.26 2.47
CA GLY A 240 -20.66 -6.08 3.93
C GLY A 240 -19.68 -6.91 4.74
N TYR A 241 -19.14 -7.99 4.16
CA TYR A 241 -17.99 -8.70 4.75
C TYR A 241 -16.73 -7.82 4.80
N GLU A 242 -16.62 -6.82 3.92
CA GLU A 242 -15.56 -5.82 3.95
C GLU A 242 -15.65 -4.92 5.20
N VAL A 243 -16.86 -4.52 5.60
CA VAL A 243 -17.09 -3.68 6.79
C VAL A 243 -16.59 -4.36 8.07
N ILE A 244 -16.72 -5.69 8.16
CA ILE A 244 -16.13 -6.50 9.25
C ILE A 244 -14.62 -6.28 9.32
N VAL A 245 -13.94 -6.25 8.18
CA VAL A 245 -12.48 -6.13 8.15
C VAL A 245 -12.02 -4.69 8.34
N GLN A 246 -12.78 -3.72 7.82
CA GLN A 246 -12.51 -2.29 8.04
C GLN A 246 -12.63 -1.87 9.52
N THR A 247 -13.35 -2.64 10.33
CA THR A 247 -13.42 -2.45 11.79
C THR A 247 -12.36 -3.24 12.55
N GLY A 248 -11.40 -3.89 11.86
CA GLY A 248 -10.40 -4.80 12.42
C GLY A 248 -9.59 -4.26 13.61
N GLU A 249 -9.33 -2.95 13.63
CA GLU A 249 -8.63 -2.29 14.73
C GLU A 249 -9.44 -2.22 16.03
N GLU A 250 -10.78 -2.23 15.93
CA GLU A 250 -11.75 -2.15 17.03
C GLU A 250 -12.17 -3.56 17.51
N VAL A 251 -11.67 -4.63 16.87
CA VAL A 251 -12.04 -6.03 17.15
C VAL A 251 -11.17 -6.65 18.24
N LYS A 252 -11.82 -7.37 19.16
CA LYS A 252 -11.16 -8.27 20.12
C LYS A 252 -10.66 -9.51 19.41
N ASP A 253 -9.38 -9.84 19.56
CA ASP A 253 -8.72 -10.99 18.89
C ASP A 253 -9.04 -11.07 17.38
N PRO A 254 -8.66 -10.04 16.59
CA PRO A 254 -9.06 -9.92 15.18
C PRO A 254 -8.62 -11.12 14.35
N ARG A 255 -7.47 -11.71 14.69
CA ARG A 255 -6.93 -12.89 14.02
C ARG A 255 -7.91 -14.07 14.02
N ARG A 256 -8.62 -14.30 15.13
CA ARG A 256 -9.61 -15.40 15.21
C ARG A 256 -11.03 -14.96 14.88
N ASN A 257 -11.40 -13.75 15.28
CA ASN A 257 -12.79 -13.31 15.20
C ASN A 257 -13.17 -12.80 13.82
N ILE A 258 -12.27 -12.13 13.08
CA ILE A 258 -12.58 -11.63 11.73
C ILE A 258 -12.95 -12.78 10.78
N PRO A 259 -12.16 -13.87 10.63
CA PRO A 259 -12.54 -14.97 9.76
C PRO A 259 -13.89 -15.59 10.13
N ARG A 260 -14.12 -15.83 11.43
CA ARG A 260 -15.36 -16.42 11.92
C ARG A 260 -16.56 -15.53 11.60
N ALA A 261 -16.43 -14.23 11.82
CA ALA A 261 -17.50 -13.27 11.54
C ALA A 261 -17.84 -13.20 10.05
N VAL A 262 -16.83 -13.19 9.16
CA VAL A 262 -17.03 -13.21 7.72
C VAL A 262 -17.86 -14.43 7.28
N PHE A 263 -17.46 -15.64 7.72
CA PHE A 263 -18.20 -16.86 7.36
C PHE A 263 -19.57 -16.95 8.03
N LEU A 264 -19.71 -16.56 9.30
CA LEU A 264 -20.99 -16.57 10.00
C LEU A 264 -21.98 -15.60 9.37
N ALA A 265 -21.53 -14.40 8.99
CA ALA A 265 -22.37 -13.41 8.35
C ALA A 265 -22.91 -13.92 7.00
N LEU A 266 -22.05 -14.54 6.16
CA LEU A 266 -22.49 -15.17 4.91
C LEU A 266 -23.42 -16.36 5.13
N LEU A 267 -23.14 -17.19 6.14
CA LEU A 267 -23.98 -18.34 6.49
C LEU A 267 -25.39 -17.92 6.92
N ILE A 268 -25.54 -16.71 7.49
CA ILE A 268 -26.85 -16.14 7.83
C ILE A 268 -27.51 -15.53 6.59
N VAL A 269 -26.78 -14.72 5.82
CA VAL A 269 -27.35 -13.89 4.76
C VAL A 269 -27.70 -14.69 3.51
N VAL A 270 -26.81 -15.56 3.03
CA VAL A 270 -27.01 -16.27 1.76
C VAL A 270 -28.28 -17.13 1.78
N PRO A 271 -28.54 -17.99 2.79
CA PRO A 271 -29.77 -18.78 2.84
C PRO A 271 -31.01 -17.89 2.98
N LEU A 272 -30.92 -16.82 3.77
CA LEU A 272 -32.02 -15.89 3.99
C LEU A 272 -32.43 -15.21 2.66
N TYR A 273 -31.47 -14.79 1.83
CA TYR A 273 -31.79 -14.19 0.52
C TYR A 273 -32.39 -15.19 -0.45
N VAL A 274 -31.86 -16.41 -0.52
CA VAL A 274 -32.44 -17.49 -1.34
C VAL A 274 -33.89 -17.75 -0.93
N LEU A 275 -34.17 -17.84 0.37
CA LEU A 275 -35.51 -18.04 0.91
C LEU A 275 -36.44 -16.86 0.63
N VAL A 276 -35.95 -15.61 0.74
CA VAL A 276 -36.69 -14.42 0.35
C VAL A 276 -37.05 -14.48 -1.13
N GLY A 277 -36.13 -14.86 -2.01
CA GLY A 277 -36.40 -15.03 -3.44
C GLY A 277 -37.47 -16.09 -3.71
N VAL A 278 -37.39 -17.26 -3.05
CA VAL A 278 -38.41 -18.32 -3.16
C VAL A 278 -39.79 -17.80 -2.76
N VAL A 279 -39.87 -17.16 -1.61
CA VAL A 279 -41.14 -16.66 -1.06
C VAL A 279 -41.70 -15.52 -1.90
N CYS A 280 -40.86 -14.58 -2.32
CA CYS A 280 -41.28 -13.43 -3.11
C CYS A 280 -41.92 -13.89 -4.42
N ILE A 281 -41.32 -14.85 -5.12
CA ILE A 281 -41.87 -15.40 -6.37
C ILE A 281 -43.10 -16.30 -6.10
N GLY A 282 -42.99 -17.23 -5.16
CA GLY A 282 -43.97 -18.30 -4.98
C GLY A 282 -45.23 -17.86 -4.24
N ALA A 283 -45.12 -17.00 -3.22
CA ALA A 283 -46.26 -16.68 -2.37
C ALA A 283 -47.20 -15.62 -2.98
N VAL A 284 -46.71 -14.86 -3.96
CA VAL A 284 -47.45 -13.77 -4.61
C VAL A 284 -48.44 -14.30 -5.64
N GLN A 285 -49.66 -13.74 -5.61
CA GLN A 285 -50.75 -13.98 -6.57
C GLN A 285 -51.20 -12.62 -7.13
N PRO A 286 -50.67 -12.20 -8.29
CA PRO A 286 -51.01 -10.90 -8.86
C PRO A 286 -52.51 -10.81 -9.19
N PRO A 287 -53.11 -9.61 -9.08
CA PRO A 287 -54.49 -9.41 -9.50
C PRO A 287 -54.70 -9.77 -10.97
N VAL A 288 -55.88 -10.33 -11.28
CA VAL A 288 -56.29 -10.58 -12.67
C VAL A 288 -56.62 -9.24 -13.33
N ASP A 289 -56.00 -8.96 -14.48
CA ASP A 289 -56.30 -7.76 -15.26
C ASP A 289 -57.75 -7.84 -15.79
N PRO A 290 -58.63 -6.88 -15.44
CA PRO A 290 -60.02 -6.88 -15.90
C PRO A 290 -60.18 -6.80 -17.43
N ALA A 291 -59.20 -6.24 -18.15
CA ALA A 291 -59.27 -6.08 -19.61
C ALA A 291 -58.91 -7.36 -20.34
N THR A 292 -57.94 -8.13 -19.84
CA THR A 292 -57.44 -9.35 -20.50
C THR A 292 -57.94 -10.64 -19.86
N GLY A 293 -58.46 -10.58 -18.62
CA GLY A 293 -58.89 -11.73 -17.85
C GLY A 293 -57.74 -12.62 -17.35
N VAL A 294 -56.49 -12.14 -17.45
CA VAL A 294 -55.28 -12.90 -17.11
C VAL A 294 -54.46 -12.12 -16.08
N ALA A 295 -53.95 -12.81 -15.06
CA ALA A 295 -53.00 -12.22 -14.12
C ALA A 295 -51.60 -12.17 -14.74
N LEU A 296 -50.84 -11.10 -14.47
CA LEU A 296 -49.42 -11.07 -14.78
C LEU A 296 -48.69 -12.20 -14.03
N PRO A 297 -47.63 -12.78 -14.59
CA PRO A 297 -46.72 -13.62 -13.81
C PRO A 297 -46.17 -12.86 -12.59
N SER A 298 -46.04 -13.54 -11.45
CA SER A 298 -45.62 -12.94 -10.17
C SER A 298 -44.32 -12.12 -10.30
N TYR A 299 -43.36 -12.61 -11.06
CA TYR A 299 -42.08 -11.93 -11.27
C TYR A 299 -42.19 -10.61 -12.05
N LEU A 300 -43.09 -10.51 -13.04
CA LEU A 300 -43.34 -9.27 -13.78
C LEU A 300 -44.07 -8.25 -12.92
N TRP A 301 -45.05 -8.70 -12.14
CA TRP A 301 -45.77 -7.83 -11.20
C TRP A 301 -44.84 -7.26 -10.13
N LEU A 302 -43.94 -8.09 -9.59
CA LEU A 302 -42.87 -7.63 -8.68
C LEU A 302 -41.90 -6.66 -9.36
N GLY A 303 -41.55 -6.93 -10.62
CA GLY A 303 -40.74 -6.03 -11.44
C GLY A 303 -41.38 -4.65 -11.63
N GLN A 304 -42.69 -4.61 -11.88
CA GLN A 304 -43.47 -3.37 -11.99
C GLN A 304 -43.56 -2.61 -10.66
N ALA A 305 -43.66 -3.33 -9.55
CA ALA A 305 -43.60 -2.74 -8.21
C ALA A 305 -42.20 -2.20 -7.85
N GLY A 306 -41.17 -2.59 -8.60
CA GLY A 306 -39.81 -2.07 -8.51
C GLY A 306 -39.25 -2.15 -7.09
N GLU A 307 -38.88 -0.99 -6.57
CA GLU A 307 -38.27 -0.78 -5.24
C GLU A 307 -39.16 -1.24 -4.08
N LEU A 308 -40.48 -1.22 -4.29
CA LEU A 308 -41.46 -1.64 -3.30
C LEU A 308 -41.91 -3.10 -3.51
N GLY A 309 -41.31 -3.84 -4.43
CA GLY A 309 -41.74 -5.20 -4.78
C GLY A 309 -41.83 -6.14 -3.57
N LEU A 310 -40.84 -6.12 -2.68
CA LEU A 310 -40.86 -6.95 -1.47
C LEU A 310 -41.96 -6.53 -0.48
N LEU A 311 -42.23 -5.23 -0.39
CA LEU A 311 -43.32 -4.68 0.42
C LEU A 311 -44.68 -5.15 -0.12
N ARG A 312 -44.90 -4.99 -1.43
CA ARG A 312 -46.12 -5.41 -2.12
C ARG A 312 -46.35 -6.92 -2.04
N ALA A 313 -45.27 -7.70 -2.05
CA ALA A 313 -45.35 -9.14 -1.78
C ALA A 313 -45.88 -9.41 -0.36
N ALA A 314 -45.30 -8.78 0.65
CA ALA A 314 -45.67 -8.99 2.05
C ALA A 314 -47.14 -8.64 2.33
N GLU A 315 -47.69 -7.62 1.68
CA GLU A 315 -49.09 -7.22 1.79
C GLU A 315 -50.07 -8.37 1.50
N GLN A 316 -49.70 -9.33 0.65
CA GLN A 316 -50.61 -10.39 0.21
C GLN A 316 -50.68 -11.60 1.14
N PHE A 317 -49.61 -11.91 1.87
CA PHE A 317 -49.50 -13.17 2.62
C PHE A 317 -48.98 -13.04 4.05
N MET A 318 -48.48 -11.86 4.44
CA MET A 318 -47.93 -11.63 5.76
C MET A 318 -48.87 -10.74 6.58
N PRO A 319 -49.37 -11.19 7.74
CA PRO A 319 -50.13 -10.34 8.65
C PRO A 319 -49.32 -9.10 9.05
N LEU A 320 -49.93 -7.91 8.95
CA LEU A 320 -49.23 -6.63 9.13
C LEU A 320 -48.00 -6.47 8.22
N GLY A 321 -47.97 -7.18 7.09
CA GLY A 321 -46.83 -7.28 6.18
C GLY A 321 -46.32 -5.91 5.73
N ALA A 322 -47.23 -5.00 5.36
CA ALA A 322 -46.87 -3.64 5.00
C ALA A 322 -46.06 -2.93 6.10
N ILE A 323 -46.61 -2.90 7.32
CA ILE A 323 -46.02 -2.17 8.46
C ILE A 323 -44.69 -2.77 8.87
N LEU A 324 -44.62 -4.10 8.96
CA LEU A 324 -43.41 -4.81 9.37
C LEU A 324 -42.29 -4.64 8.33
N LEU A 325 -42.58 -4.79 7.04
CA LEU A 325 -41.58 -4.62 5.99
C LEU A 325 -41.15 -3.16 5.83
N LEU A 326 -42.06 -2.19 5.95
CA LEU A 326 -41.70 -0.76 5.98
C LEU A 326 -40.73 -0.48 7.12
N THR A 327 -41.04 -0.95 8.33
CA THR A 327 -40.19 -0.76 9.50
C THR A 327 -38.82 -1.41 9.31
N GLY A 328 -38.80 -2.65 8.83
CA GLY A 328 -37.57 -3.39 8.55
C GLY A 328 -36.71 -2.72 7.49
N ALA A 329 -37.31 -2.26 6.39
CA ALA A 329 -36.63 -1.57 5.30
C ALA A 329 -36.07 -0.22 5.75
N LEU A 330 -36.85 0.60 6.48
CA LEU A 330 -36.38 1.89 6.98
C LEU A 330 -35.18 1.76 7.93
N PHE A 331 -35.24 0.82 8.89
CA PHE A 331 -34.10 0.57 9.77
C PHE A 331 -32.89 0.01 9.01
N SER A 332 -33.14 -0.90 8.07
CA SER A 332 -32.10 -1.49 7.23
C SER A 332 -31.36 -0.44 6.41
N THR A 333 -32.08 0.40 5.64
CA THR A 333 -31.48 1.44 4.80
C THR A 333 -30.81 2.54 5.60
N THR A 334 -31.37 2.92 6.75
CA THR A 334 -30.77 3.88 7.68
C THR A 334 -29.41 3.38 8.22
N SER A 335 -29.38 2.14 8.73
CA SER A 335 -28.13 1.54 9.25
C SER A 335 -27.05 1.39 8.15
N ALA A 336 -27.45 0.99 6.95
CA ALA A 336 -26.55 0.82 5.82
C ALA A 336 -26.01 2.17 5.28
N LEU A 337 -26.87 3.20 5.19
CA LEU A 337 -26.47 4.56 4.80
C LEU A 337 -25.44 5.13 5.76
N ASN A 338 -25.63 4.94 7.07
CA ASN A 338 -24.65 5.36 8.07
C ASN A 338 -23.31 4.64 7.85
N ALA A 339 -23.34 3.32 7.69
CA ALA A 339 -22.15 2.50 7.50
C ALA A 339 -21.35 2.89 6.25
N THR A 340 -22.00 3.12 5.11
CA THR A 340 -21.27 3.50 3.88
C THR A 340 -20.85 4.95 3.85
N THR A 341 -21.61 5.87 4.47
CA THR A 341 -21.15 7.26 4.69
C THR A 341 -19.86 7.27 5.51
N TYR A 342 -19.83 6.43 6.54
CA TYR A 342 -18.65 6.25 7.39
C TYR A 342 -17.46 5.64 6.64
N SER A 343 -17.65 4.52 5.92
CA SER A 343 -16.60 3.88 5.12
C SER A 343 -16.05 4.79 4.02
N SER A 344 -16.92 5.45 3.26
CA SER A 344 -16.55 6.43 2.23
C SER A 344 -15.66 7.56 2.78
N THR A 345 -16.05 8.08 3.95
CA THR A 345 -15.30 9.15 4.63
C THR A 345 -13.92 8.67 5.09
N ARG A 346 -13.82 7.46 5.65
CA ARG A 346 -12.55 6.89 6.11
C ARG A 346 -11.58 6.62 4.96
N VAL A 347 -12.06 6.09 3.84
CA VAL A 347 -11.22 5.81 2.67
C VAL A 347 -10.65 7.11 2.10
N SER A 348 -11.49 8.11 1.83
CA SER A 348 -11.04 9.40 1.31
C SER A 348 -10.12 10.15 2.28
N PHE A 349 -10.38 10.07 3.58
CA PHE A 349 -9.48 10.58 4.62
C PHE A 349 -8.12 9.88 4.60
N ALA A 350 -8.09 8.55 4.52
CA ALA A 350 -6.85 7.77 4.45
C ALA A 350 -6.05 8.12 3.20
N MET A 351 -6.69 8.25 2.04
CA MET A 351 -6.04 8.73 0.82
C MET A 351 -5.47 10.14 0.97
N GLY A 352 -6.16 11.04 1.68
CA GLY A 352 -5.66 12.38 1.99
C GLY A 352 -4.44 12.37 2.90
N ARG A 353 -4.45 11.51 3.94
CA ARG A 353 -3.30 11.30 4.84
C ARG A 353 -2.10 10.72 4.09
N ASP A 354 -2.37 9.79 3.17
CA ASP A 354 -1.36 9.12 2.35
C ASP A 354 -0.96 9.95 1.12
N ARG A 355 -1.37 11.23 1.04
CA ARG A 355 -1.07 12.17 -0.06
C ARG A 355 -1.50 11.72 -1.46
N ASN A 356 -2.32 10.67 -1.55
CA ASN A 356 -2.99 10.24 -2.77
C ASN A 356 -4.09 11.23 -3.19
N LEU A 357 -4.68 11.95 -2.22
CA LEU A 357 -5.57 13.08 -2.45
C LEU A 357 -4.99 14.36 -1.83
N PRO A 358 -5.49 15.55 -2.21
CA PRO A 358 -5.12 16.82 -1.58
C PRO A 358 -5.13 16.77 -0.05
N ASP A 359 -4.13 17.39 0.60
CA ASP A 359 -3.93 17.36 2.08
C ASP A 359 -5.18 17.81 2.88
N VAL A 360 -6.08 18.55 2.24
CA VAL A 360 -7.36 18.97 2.82
C VAL A 360 -8.23 17.78 3.24
N PHE A 361 -8.14 16.64 2.55
CA PHE A 361 -8.88 15.42 2.89
C PHE A 361 -8.38 14.80 4.21
N GLY A 362 -7.11 15.01 4.56
CA GLY A 362 -6.52 14.54 5.82
C GLY A 362 -6.79 15.46 7.03
N ARG A 363 -7.56 16.55 6.87
CA ARG A 363 -7.83 17.50 7.97
C ARG A 363 -8.93 16.98 8.90
N ILE A 364 -8.67 17.07 10.20
CA ILE A 364 -9.61 16.71 11.27
C ILE A 364 -10.16 17.97 11.93
N HIS A 365 -11.46 18.01 12.21
CA HIS A 365 -12.09 19.11 12.93
C HIS A 365 -11.66 19.13 14.40
N SER A 366 -11.23 20.27 14.91
CA SER A 366 -10.63 20.42 16.25
C SER A 366 -11.55 19.99 17.42
N ARG A 367 -12.85 20.28 17.33
CA ARG A 367 -13.85 19.97 18.38
C ARG A 367 -14.44 18.57 18.30
N THR A 368 -14.95 18.17 17.13
CA THR A 368 -15.63 16.88 16.92
C THR A 368 -14.66 15.74 16.64
N ARG A 369 -13.39 16.03 16.32
CA ARG A 369 -12.36 15.05 15.92
C ARG A 369 -12.75 14.22 14.70
N THR A 370 -13.60 14.75 13.84
CA THR A 370 -14.06 14.09 12.61
C THR A 370 -13.39 14.66 11.36
N PRO A 371 -13.12 13.85 10.32
CA PRO A 371 -12.54 14.30 9.06
C PRO A 371 -13.59 15.02 8.19
N TYR A 372 -13.95 16.24 8.58
CA TYR A 372 -15.12 16.95 8.08
C TYR A 372 -15.10 17.23 6.56
N LEU A 373 -13.94 17.49 5.95
CA LEU A 373 -13.87 17.73 4.49
C LEU A 373 -14.06 16.44 3.69
N ALA A 374 -13.43 15.34 4.12
CA ALA A 374 -13.67 14.02 3.55
C ALA A 374 -15.15 13.62 3.64
N LEU A 375 -15.79 13.93 4.78
CA LEU A 375 -17.21 13.69 5.01
C LEU A 375 -18.10 14.55 4.10
N LEU A 376 -17.84 15.86 3.99
CA LEU A 376 -18.63 16.75 3.15
C LEU A 376 -18.54 16.39 1.67
N LEU A 377 -17.36 16.01 1.17
CA LEU A 377 -17.18 15.60 -0.21
C LEU A 377 -17.78 14.21 -0.49
N SER A 378 -17.68 13.28 0.46
CA SER A 378 -18.41 12.00 0.39
C SER A 378 -19.92 12.23 0.38
N GLY A 379 -20.42 13.11 1.24
CA GLY A 379 -21.82 13.52 1.29
C GLY A 379 -22.31 14.19 0.01
N ALA A 380 -21.49 15.04 -0.59
CA ALA A 380 -21.78 15.65 -1.89
C ALA A 380 -21.86 14.60 -3.01
N LEU A 381 -20.99 13.59 -2.99
CA LEU A 381 -21.05 12.48 -3.94
C LEU A 381 -22.31 11.62 -3.72
N ILE A 382 -22.65 11.31 -2.47
CA ILE A 382 -23.89 10.60 -2.09
C ILE A 382 -25.12 11.34 -2.63
N ILE A 383 -25.23 12.64 -2.33
CA ILE A 383 -26.35 13.48 -2.76
C ILE A 383 -26.37 13.63 -4.28
N GLY A 384 -25.22 13.89 -4.90
CA GLY A 384 -25.10 14.05 -6.34
C GLY A 384 -25.57 12.82 -7.10
N MET A 385 -25.14 11.63 -6.69
CA MET A 385 -25.56 10.38 -7.33
C MET A 385 -27.05 10.09 -7.10
N ALA A 386 -27.61 10.41 -5.92
CA ALA A 386 -29.05 10.25 -5.68
C ALA A 386 -29.92 11.22 -6.52
N VAL A 387 -29.44 12.43 -6.78
CA VAL A 387 -30.20 13.47 -7.48
C VAL A 387 -30.06 13.37 -8.99
N PHE A 388 -28.83 13.20 -9.50
CA PHE A 388 -28.54 13.30 -10.93
C PHE A 388 -28.75 11.99 -11.69
N ILE A 389 -28.64 10.85 -11.03
CA ILE A 389 -28.94 9.57 -11.67
C ILE A 389 -30.47 9.36 -11.68
N PRO A 390 -31.10 9.06 -12.83
CA PRO A 390 -32.56 8.97 -12.90
C PRO A 390 -33.14 7.79 -12.14
N LYS A 391 -32.51 6.62 -12.25
CA LYS A 391 -33.03 5.36 -11.72
C LYS A 391 -32.10 4.76 -10.66
N ILE A 392 -32.68 4.05 -9.71
CA ILE A 392 -31.95 3.42 -8.60
C ILE A 392 -31.09 2.24 -9.04
N ASP A 393 -31.51 1.51 -10.08
CA ASP A 393 -30.79 0.38 -10.67
C ASP A 393 -29.48 0.83 -11.31
N ASP A 394 -29.46 1.99 -11.97
CA ASP A 394 -28.25 2.64 -12.48
C ASP A 394 -27.27 3.00 -11.35
N VAL A 395 -27.78 3.50 -10.21
CA VAL A 395 -26.97 3.81 -9.01
C VAL A 395 -26.37 2.51 -8.44
N ALA A 396 -27.18 1.48 -8.29
CA ALA A 396 -26.73 0.16 -7.81
C ALA A 396 -25.69 -0.45 -8.75
N ALA A 397 -25.93 -0.43 -10.06
CA ALA A 397 -24.99 -0.92 -11.07
C ALA A 397 -23.66 -0.15 -11.05
N ALA A 398 -23.68 1.17 -10.90
CA ALA A 398 -22.46 1.98 -10.84
C ALA A 398 -21.60 1.65 -9.60
N ALA A 399 -22.24 1.47 -8.44
CA ALA A 399 -21.56 0.99 -7.23
C ALA A 399 -20.99 -0.43 -7.42
N ASN A 400 -21.78 -1.35 -7.98
CA ASN A 400 -21.37 -2.74 -8.23
C ASN A 400 -20.15 -2.84 -9.13
N ILE A 401 -20.11 -2.12 -10.25
CA ILE A 401 -18.96 -2.15 -11.15
C ILE A 401 -17.68 -1.76 -10.39
N MET A 402 -17.73 -0.69 -9.58
CA MET A 402 -16.58 -0.22 -8.82
C MET A 402 -16.15 -1.21 -7.73
N PHE A 403 -17.10 -1.81 -7.00
CA PHE A 403 -16.78 -2.87 -6.03
C PHE A 403 -16.19 -4.11 -6.70
N LEU A 404 -16.75 -4.56 -7.82
CA LEU A 404 -16.23 -5.70 -8.56
C LEU A 404 -14.80 -5.44 -9.04
N LEU A 405 -14.51 -4.25 -9.59
CA LEU A 405 -13.17 -3.86 -10.01
C LEU A 405 -12.19 -3.76 -8.83
N LEU A 406 -12.63 -3.19 -7.70
CA LEU A 406 -11.84 -3.14 -6.46
C LEU A 406 -11.53 -4.54 -5.93
N PHE A 407 -12.53 -5.41 -5.84
CA PHE A 407 -12.37 -6.77 -5.34
C PHE A 407 -11.46 -7.60 -6.25
N MET A 408 -11.51 -7.39 -7.57
CA MET A 408 -10.52 -7.98 -8.47
C MET A 408 -9.09 -7.56 -8.06
N GLN A 409 -8.84 -6.27 -7.77
CA GLN A 409 -7.52 -5.84 -7.31
C GLN A 409 -7.13 -6.47 -5.97
N VAL A 410 -8.06 -6.61 -5.03
CA VAL A 410 -7.80 -7.29 -3.75
C VAL A 410 -7.45 -8.77 -3.96
N ASN A 411 -8.15 -9.45 -4.87
CA ASN A 411 -7.84 -10.82 -5.28
C ASN A 411 -6.42 -10.94 -5.90
N VAL A 412 -5.97 -9.95 -6.67
CA VAL A 412 -4.59 -9.91 -7.18
C VAL A 412 -3.59 -9.56 -6.06
N ALA A 413 -3.97 -8.67 -5.14
CA ALA A 413 -3.14 -8.27 -4.01
C ALA A 413 -2.85 -9.44 -3.08
N VAL A 414 -3.83 -10.28 -2.74
CA VAL A 414 -3.58 -11.48 -1.91
C VAL A 414 -2.60 -12.43 -2.58
N ILE A 415 -2.67 -12.59 -3.92
CA ILE A 415 -1.72 -13.44 -4.66
C ILE A 415 -0.28 -12.96 -4.44
N THR A 416 -0.10 -11.64 -4.54
CA THR A 416 1.23 -11.02 -4.42
C THR A 416 1.72 -10.98 -2.97
N ILE A 417 0.83 -10.64 -2.02
CA ILE A 417 1.13 -10.64 -0.58
C ILE A 417 1.55 -12.03 -0.12
N ARG A 418 0.80 -13.08 -0.51
CA ARG A 418 1.16 -14.47 -0.15
C ARG A 418 2.55 -14.85 -0.64
N ARG A 419 2.91 -14.45 -1.87
CA ARG A 419 4.22 -14.75 -2.47
C ARG A 419 5.36 -13.96 -1.81
N LYS A 420 5.11 -12.70 -1.41
CA LYS A 420 6.13 -11.79 -0.88
C LYS A 420 6.33 -11.92 0.64
N TYR A 421 5.24 -12.10 1.36
CA TYR A 421 5.19 -12.06 2.82
C TYR A 421 4.87 -13.40 3.47
N GLY A 422 4.49 -14.42 2.70
CA GLY A 422 4.35 -15.85 3.10
C GLY A 422 4.40 -16.12 4.60
N ASP A 423 5.52 -16.66 5.09
CA ASP A 423 5.68 -17.07 6.49
C ASP A 423 5.98 -15.93 7.48
N LYS A 424 6.06 -14.68 6.99
CA LYS A 424 6.38 -13.49 7.80
C LYS A 424 5.14 -12.89 8.47
N LEU A 425 3.94 -13.20 7.97
CA LEU A 425 2.68 -12.71 8.52
C LEU A 425 1.96 -13.80 9.33
N ALA A 426 1.30 -13.39 10.40
CA ALA A 426 0.59 -14.29 11.30
C ALA A 426 -0.89 -14.42 10.92
N TYR A 427 -1.20 -15.32 9.99
CA TYR A 427 -2.57 -15.55 9.51
C TYR A 427 -3.44 -16.25 10.55
N GLY A 428 -4.72 -15.87 10.63
CA GLY A 428 -5.75 -16.57 11.39
C GLY A 428 -6.60 -17.53 10.56
N TYR A 429 -6.69 -17.26 9.26
CA TYR A 429 -7.32 -18.13 8.27
C TYR A 429 -6.50 -18.10 6.98
N LEU A 430 -6.52 -19.21 6.24
CA LEU A 430 -5.86 -19.35 4.94
C LEU A 430 -6.87 -19.84 3.90
N THR A 431 -6.91 -19.14 2.77
CA THR A 431 -7.77 -19.51 1.64
C THR A 431 -7.32 -20.85 1.08
N PRO A 432 -8.21 -21.87 0.98
CA PRO A 432 -7.86 -23.16 0.42
C PRO A 432 -7.64 -23.08 -1.09
N PHE A 433 -7.01 -24.11 -1.66
CA PHE A 433 -6.75 -24.22 -3.11
C PHE A 433 -6.07 -22.99 -3.72
N PHE A 434 -5.23 -22.30 -2.95
CA PHE A 434 -4.50 -21.12 -3.41
C PHE A 434 -3.49 -21.48 -4.50
N PRO A 435 -3.34 -20.69 -5.60
CA PRO A 435 -3.99 -19.41 -5.90
C PRO A 435 -5.25 -19.52 -6.78
N TYR A 436 -5.82 -20.71 -6.97
CA TYR A 436 -6.90 -20.93 -7.93
C TYR A 436 -8.21 -20.23 -7.54
N LEU A 437 -8.60 -20.22 -6.26
CA LEU A 437 -9.82 -19.54 -5.84
C LEU A 437 -9.80 -18.02 -6.09
N PRO A 438 -8.73 -17.28 -5.73
CA PRO A 438 -8.61 -15.87 -6.12
C PRO A 438 -8.70 -15.64 -7.64
N ILE A 439 -8.12 -16.53 -8.46
CA ILE A 439 -8.18 -16.42 -9.92
C ILE A 439 -9.61 -16.62 -10.43
N VAL A 440 -10.32 -17.63 -9.93
CA VAL A 440 -11.73 -17.88 -10.27
C VAL A 440 -12.60 -16.69 -9.86
N ALA A 441 -12.37 -16.11 -8.68
CA ALA A 441 -13.07 -14.91 -8.23
C ALA A 441 -12.88 -13.74 -9.20
N ILE A 442 -11.63 -13.47 -9.64
CA ILE A 442 -11.33 -12.41 -10.62
C ILE A 442 -12.12 -12.62 -11.91
N VAL A 443 -12.12 -13.85 -12.45
CA VAL A 443 -12.82 -14.15 -13.70
C VAL A 443 -14.33 -13.96 -13.58
N LEU A 444 -14.93 -14.44 -12.49
CA LEU A 444 -16.37 -14.30 -12.26
C LEU A 444 -16.77 -12.84 -12.01
N GLN A 445 -15.96 -12.09 -11.27
CA GLN A 445 -16.18 -10.65 -11.03
C GLN A 445 -16.09 -9.85 -12.33
N LEU A 446 -15.09 -10.13 -13.18
CA LEU A 446 -14.97 -9.50 -14.49
C LEU A 446 -16.19 -9.83 -15.36
N ALA A 447 -16.63 -11.09 -15.38
CA ALA A 447 -17.81 -11.50 -16.13
C ALA A 447 -19.08 -10.75 -15.68
N LEU A 448 -19.29 -10.61 -14.36
CA LEU A 448 -20.42 -9.85 -13.80
C LEU A 448 -20.33 -8.37 -14.11
N ALA A 449 -19.14 -7.77 -14.00
CA ALA A 449 -18.93 -6.35 -14.32
C ALA A 449 -19.26 -6.08 -15.79
N VAL A 450 -18.76 -6.91 -16.71
CA VAL A 450 -19.08 -6.79 -18.15
C VAL A 450 -20.57 -6.97 -18.40
N LYS A 451 -21.23 -7.94 -17.74
CA LYS A 451 -22.66 -8.16 -17.89
C LYS A 451 -23.54 -7.03 -17.37
N LEU A 452 -23.06 -6.22 -16.44
CA LEU A 452 -23.77 -5.00 -16.03
C LEU A 452 -23.92 -3.97 -17.15
N PHE A 453 -23.13 -4.05 -18.24
CA PHE A 453 -23.36 -3.21 -19.42
C PHE A 453 -24.71 -3.48 -20.10
N ASP A 454 -25.15 -4.75 -20.11
CA ASP A 454 -26.43 -5.14 -20.70
C ASP A 454 -27.61 -4.63 -19.86
N VAL A 455 -27.41 -4.41 -18.56
CA VAL A 455 -28.43 -3.93 -17.60
C VAL A 455 -28.45 -2.40 -17.54
N SER A 456 -27.27 -1.77 -17.36
CA SER A 456 -27.13 -0.32 -17.26
C SER A 456 -25.85 0.16 -17.97
N PRO A 457 -25.97 0.61 -19.23
CA PRO A 457 -24.87 1.29 -19.93
C PRO A 457 -24.47 2.60 -19.24
N ILE A 458 -25.43 3.28 -18.60
CA ILE A 458 -25.21 4.54 -17.88
C ILE A 458 -24.21 4.33 -16.74
N ALA A 459 -24.33 3.25 -15.98
CA ALA A 459 -23.39 2.90 -14.92
C ALA A 459 -21.94 2.77 -15.42
N TRP A 460 -21.73 2.21 -16.61
CA TRP A 460 -20.41 2.13 -17.23
C TRP A 460 -19.85 3.49 -17.66
N TYR A 461 -20.69 4.37 -18.21
CA TYR A 461 -20.25 5.74 -18.52
C TYR A 461 -19.87 6.51 -17.27
N VAL A 462 -20.66 6.41 -16.20
CA VAL A 462 -20.34 7.01 -14.89
C VAL A 462 -19.01 6.47 -14.37
N THR A 463 -18.82 5.15 -14.42
CA THR A 463 -17.56 4.50 -14.01
C THR A 463 -16.37 4.98 -14.84
N ALA A 464 -16.49 5.04 -16.16
CA ALA A 464 -15.43 5.48 -17.05
C ALA A 464 -15.04 6.95 -16.79
N VAL A 465 -16.03 7.83 -16.62
CA VAL A 465 -15.79 9.24 -16.27
C VAL A 465 -15.08 9.37 -14.93
N TRP A 466 -15.51 8.61 -13.91
CA TRP A 466 -14.87 8.62 -12.60
C TRP A 466 -13.42 8.11 -12.67
N LEU A 467 -13.17 6.97 -13.33
CA LEU A 467 -11.82 6.42 -13.49
C LEU A 467 -10.90 7.34 -14.29
N ALA A 468 -11.43 7.98 -15.36
CA ALA A 468 -10.69 8.98 -16.12
C ALA A 468 -10.34 10.21 -15.28
N GLY A 469 -11.28 10.69 -14.46
CA GLY A 469 -11.03 11.76 -13.49
C GLY A 469 -9.96 11.37 -12.47
N GLY A 470 -10.02 10.14 -11.95
CA GLY A 470 -9.00 9.56 -11.07
C GLY A 470 -7.63 9.50 -11.74
N TYR A 471 -7.54 9.02 -12.98
CA TYR A 471 -6.29 9.02 -13.74
C TYR A 471 -5.73 10.43 -13.94
N GLY A 472 -6.60 11.41 -14.21
CA GLY A 472 -6.23 12.83 -14.29
C GLY A 472 -5.63 13.34 -12.97
N ILE A 473 -6.30 13.10 -11.85
CA ILE A 473 -5.81 13.48 -10.51
C ILE A 473 -4.50 12.76 -10.18
N TYR A 474 -4.41 11.47 -10.46
CA TYR A 474 -3.19 10.69 -10.25
C TYR A 474 -2.01 11.27 -11.04
N SER A 475 -2.21 11.52 -12.33
CA SER A 475 -1.15 12.00 -13.23
C SER A 475 -0.72 13.44 -12.91
N LEU A 476 -1.65 14.30 -12.47
CA LEU A 476 -1.36 15.71 -12.20
C LEU A 476 -0.84 15.97 -10.79
N TYR A 477 -1.25 15.16 -9.81
CA TYR A 477 -1.01 15.37 -8.38
C TYR A 477 -0.32 14.17 -7.72
N ALA A 478 -0.98 13.02 -7.64
CA ALA A 478 -0.54 11.92 -6.79
C ALA A 478 0.81 11.33 -7.23
N SER A 479 1.02 11.11 -8.53
CA SER A 479 2.28 10.58 -9.09
C SER A 479 3.51 11.46 -8.82
N LYS A 480 3.32 12.78 -8.67
CA LYS A 480 4.40 13.71 -8.33
C LYS A 480 4.78 13.60 -6.86
N ARG A 481 3.80 13.36 -5.98
CA ARG A 481 4.00 13.22 -4.53
C ARG A 481 4.41 11.81 -4.11
N GLU A 482 3.98 10.78 -4.82
CA GLU A 482 4.43 9.40 -4.62
C GLU A 482 5.96 9.30 -4.77
N ARG A 483 6.56 10.08 -5.69
CA ARG A 483 8.01 10.26 -5.81
C ARG A 483 8.65 11.03 -4.65
N GLU A 484 7.92 11.89 -3.95
CA GLU A 484 8.44 12.65 -2.80
C GLU A 484 8.43 11.81 -1.51
N ASP A 485 7.47 10.89 -1.34
CA ASP A 485 7.39 10.01 -0.17
C ASP A 485 8.36 8.81 -0.23
N ASP A 486 8.79 8.39 -1.43
CA ASP A 486 9.88 7.42 -1.62
C ASP A 486 11.26 8.02 -1.25
N VAL A 487 11.38 9.35 -1.21
CA VAL A 487 12.61 10.05 -0.81
C VAL A 487 12.57 10.27 0.70
N THR A 488 13.48 9.63 1.44
CA THR A 488 13.48 9.70 2.91
C THR A 488 13.69 11.15 3.40
N PRO A 489 12.77 11.82 4.10
CA PRO A 489 12.92 13.24 4.41
C PRO A 489 14.12 13.51 5.36
N VAL A 490 14.93 14.51 5.02
CA VAL A 490 15.91 15.13 5.95
C VAL A 490 15.13 15.95 6.97
N LEU A 491 15.19 15.58 8.26
CA LEU A 491 14.36 16.18 9.30
C LEU A 491 15.09 17.27 10.10
N VAL A 492 16.42 17.22 10.12
CA VAL A 492 17.29 18.23 10.74
C VAL A 492 18.51 18.43 9.86
N GLN A 493 18.79 19.68 9.50
CA GLN A 493 20.04 20.14 8.90
C GLN A 493 20.49 21.35 9.70
N GLU A 494 21.63 21.25 10.39
CA GLU A 494 22.25 22.38 11.09
C GLU A 494 23.56 22.78 10.40
N ARG A 495 23.68 24.08 10.12
CA ARG A 495 24.68 24.80 9.27
C ARG A 495 24.50 24.62 7.74
N MET A 496 24.97 25.63 7.01
CA MET A 496 24.42 26.21 5.75
C MET A 496 23.95 25.25 4.63
N LYS A 497 23.12 25.77 3.71
CA LYS A 497 22.83 25.18 2.39
C LYS A 497 24.16 24.74 1.76
N ILE A 498 24.35 23.43 1.62
CA ILE A 498 25.52 22.84 0.98
C ILE A 498 25.56 23.34 -0.46
N ASP A 499 26.68 23.95 -0.84
CA ASP A 499 26.95 24.32 -2.21
C ASP A 499 27.27 23.03 -2.97
N ARG A 500 26.32 22.53 -3.78
CA ARG A 500 26.39 21.24 -4.51
C ARG A 500 27.62 21.12 -5.41
N GLU A 501 28.34 22.21 -5.65
CA GLU A 501 29.56 22.26 -6.45
C GLU A 501 30.84 22.01 -5.65
N ARG A 502 30.79 21.96 -4.31
CA ARG A 502 31.95 21.69 -3.45
C ARG A 502 32.18 20.20 -3.21
N PHE A 503 33.47 19.82 -3.12
CA PHE A 503 33.88 18.46 -2.77
C PHE A 503 33.35 18.09 -1.38
N SER A 504 32.77 16.90 -1.21
CA SER A 504 32.20 16.48 0.07
C SER A 504 32.40 14.99 0.38
N VAL A 505 32.58 14.71 1.66
CA VAL A 505 32.76 13.35 2.21
C VAL A 505 31.66 13.08 3.22
N LEU A 506 30.85 12.05 2.95
CA LEU A 506 29.77 11.57 3.82
C LEU A 506 30.27 10.47 4.75
N VAL A 507 30.02 10.60 6.05
CA VAL A 507 30.27 9.57 7.06
C VAL A 507 28.96 9.22 7.75
N PRO A 508 28.35 8.06 7.45
CA PRO A 508 27.20 7.57 8.21
C PRO A 508 27.63 7.13 9.62
N VAL A 509 27.02 7.71 10.65
CA VAL A 509 27.34 7.49 12.06
C VAL A 509 26.26 6.62 12.70
N ALA A 510 26.61 5.39 13.07
CA ALA A 510 25.72 4.49 13.82
C ALA A 510 26.18 4.26 15.26
N ASN A 511 27.49 4.35 15.54
CA ASN A 511 28.07 4.22 16.87
C ASN A 511 29.22 5.23 17.06
N PRO A 512 29.13 6.19 18.00
CA PRO A 512 30.20 7.15 18.30
C PRO A 512 31.54 6.51 18.66
N GLU A 513 31.53 5.32 19.27
CA GLU A 513 32.76 4.65 19.73
C GLU A 513 33.66 4.19 18.58
N THR A 514 33.08 3.96 17.40
CA THR A 514 33.79 3.46 16.22
C THR A 514 34.07 4.53 15.17
N VAL A 515 33.71 5.78 15.46
CA VAL A 515 33.70 6.86 14.46
C VAL A 515 35.08 7.47 14.23
N ASP A 516 35.98 7.37 15.21
CA ASP A 516 37.31 8.00 15.17
C ASP A 516 38.12 7.53 13.95
N ASN A 517 38.08 6.23 13.66
CA ASN A 517 38.71 5.64 12.46
C ASN A 517 38.12 6.21 11.16
N LEU A 518 36.79 6.40 11.12
CA LEU A 518 36.11 6.91 9.93
C LEU A 518 36.42 8.40 9.71
N LEU A 519 36.50 9.17 10.79
CA LEU A 519 36.90 10.58 10.75
C LEU A 519 38.36 10.74 10.33
N ALA A 520 39.27 9.86 10.77
CA ALA A 520 40.66 9.87 10.35
C ALA A 520 40.79 9.63 8.83
N VAL A 521 40.04 8.67 8.27
CA VAL A 521 39.99 8.42 6.83
C VAL A 521 39.37 9.62 6.09
N ALA A 522 38.24 10.14 6.56
CA ALA A 522 37.57 11.28 5.94
C ALA A 522 38.47 12.54 5.91
N ARG A 523 39.21 12.82 6.99
CA ARG A 523 40.18 13.92 7.08
C ARG A 523 41.26 13.80 6.01
N ASN A 524 41.83 12.61 5.83
CA ASN A 524 42.87 12.40 4.84
C ASN A 524 42.33 12.49 3.40
N ILE A 525 41.08 12.10 3.16
CA ILE A 525 40.41 12.36 1.88
C ILE A 525 40.22 13.87 1.65
N LEU A 526 39.72 14.60 2.65
CA LEU A 526 39.54 16.06 2.59
C LEU A 526 40.86 16.84 2.49
N ALA A 527 42.00 16.25 2.88
CA ALA A 527 43.31 16.85 2.68
C ALA A 527 43.73 16.92 1.20
N THR A 528 43.11 16.11 0.32
CA THR A 528 43.41 16.11 -1.12
C THR A 528 42.78 17.30 -1.84
N GLN A 529 41.59 17.71 -1.40
CA GLN A 529 40.81 18.79 -2.00
C GLN A 529 39.96 19.46 -0.92
N PRO A 530 39.96 20.81 -0.83
CA PRO A 530 39.12 21.51 0.14
C PRO A 530 37.65 21.17 -0.09
N GLY A 531 36.97 20.78 0.98
CA GLY A 531 35.62 20.25 0.93
C GLY A 531 34.95 20.19 2.30
N GLU A 532 33.73 19.69 2.32
CA GLU A 532 32.89 19.63 3.52
C GLU A 532 32.71 18.20 4.00
N LEU A 533 32.66 18.03 5.33
CA LEU A 533 32.32 16.75 5.97
C LEU A 533 30.83 16.71 6.24
N ILE A 534 30.15 15.65 5.82
CA ILE A 534 28.74 15.43 6.13
C ILE A 534 28.64 14.26 7.09
N LEU A 535 28.12 14.49 8.29
CA LEU A 535 27.85 13.45 9.28
C LEU A 535 26.35 13.11 9.23
N LEU A 536 26.03 11.85 8.91
CA LEU A 536 24.64 11.41 8.75
C LEU A 536 24.29 10.36 9.81
N HIS A 537 23.24 10.61 10.59
CA HIS A 537 22.60 9.57 11.39
C HIS A 537 21.27 9.15 10.76
N VAL A 538 21.05 7.84 10.62
CA VAL A 538 19.79 7.30 10.08
C VAL A 538 18.97 6.64 11.18
N ILE A 539 17.82 7.22 11.45
CA ILE A 539 16.80 6.63 12.32
C ILE A 539 16.00 5.63 11.49
N THR A 540 16.04 4.36 11.90
CA THR A 540 15.32 3.30 11.20
C THR A 540 13.94 3.10 11.83
N VAL A 541 12.87 3.24 11.04
CA VAL A 541 11.50 2.95 11.48
C VAL A 541 10.96 1.67 10.81
N PRO A 542 10.17 0.84 11.51
CA PRO A 542 9.51 -0.32 10.90
C PRO A 542 8.70 0.06 9.65
N ASP A 543 8.65 -0.84 8.66
CA ASP A 543 7.86 -0.67 7.42
C ASP A 543 6.36 -0.39 7.69
N THR A 544 5.87 -0.77 8.86
CA THR A 544 4.47 -0.58 9.30
C THR A 544 4.18 0.79 9.90
N LEU A 545 5.20 1.60 10.22
CA LEU A 545 5.03 2.91 10.85
C LEU A 545 5.37 4.03 9.86
N PRO A 546 4.54 5.08 9.74
CA PRO A 546 4.89 6.23 8.91
C PRO A 546 6.25 6.82 9.30
N VAL A 547 7.04 7.23 8.31
CA VAL A 547 8.34 7.88 8.51
C VAL A 547 8.25 9.12 9.42
N SER A 548 7.08 9.77 9.48
CA SER A 548 6.82 10.88 10.41
C SER A 548 6.97 10.52 11.89
N VAL A 549 6.77 9.26 12.28
CA VAL A 549 6.93 8.77 13.66
C VAL A 549 8.41 8.80 14.08
N GLY A 550 9.34 8.68 13.12
CA GLY A 550 10.76 8.79 13.41
C GLY A 550 11.20 10.14 13.96
N ARG A 551 10.37 11.19 13.83
CA ARG A 551 10.64 12.52 14.41
C ARG A 551 10.78 12.47 15.93
N ASP A 552 10.04 11.58 16.59
CA ASP A 552 10.04 11.48 18.05
C ASP A 552 11.37 10.92 18.58
N PHE A 553 12.12 10.19 17.73
CA PHE A 553 13.42 9.61 18.06
C PHE A 553 14.62 10.52 17.69
N ILE A 554 14.37 11.72 17.14
CA ILE A 554 15.43 12.68 16.80
C ILE A 554 16.16 13.16 18.05
N ALA A 555 15.43 13.40 19.14
CA ALA A 555 16.01 13.88 20.40
C ALA A 555 17.06 12.91 20.94
N ASP A 556 16.81 11.60 20.82
CA ASP A 556 17.72 10.55 21.28
C ASP A 556 18.96 10.39 20.38
N SER A 557 18.87 10.84 19.13
CA SER A 557 19.92 10.71 18.11
C SER A 557 20.89 11.89 18.07
N ARG A 558 20.48 13.07 18.59
CA ARG A 558 21.30 14.29 18.61
C ARG A 558 22.63 14.12 19.36
N PRO A 559 22.67 13.56 20.58
CA PRO A 559 23.93 13.44 21.33
C PRO A 559 25.03 12.68 20.57
N ILE A 560 24.65 11.66 19.80
CA ILE A 560 25.56 10.85 18.97
C ILE A 560 26.25 11.72 17.90
N LEU A 561 25.48 12.57 17.22
CA LEU A 561 26.01 13.45 16.19
C LEU A 561 26.80 14.63 16.77
N ASP A 562 26.32 15.22 17.87
CA ASP A 562 27.00 16.34 18.52
C ASP A 562 28.38 15.92 19.05
N GLU A 563 28.47 14.75 19.70
CA GLU A 563 29.76 14.18 20.13
C GLU A 563 30.70 13.93 18.95
N THR A 564 30.18 13.36 17.86
CA THR A 564 30.97 13.11 16.65
C THR A 564 31.42 14.42 15.99
N ALA A 565 30.57 15.45 16.01
CA ALA A 565 30.89 16.76 15.48
C ALA A 565 32.06 17.40 16.23
N LEU A 566 32.04 17.36 17.56
CA LEU A 566 33.13 17.87 18.40
C LEU A 566 34.46 17.16 18.09
N LYS A 567 34.43 15.83 17.91
CA LYS A 567 35.61 15.05 17.48
C LYS A 567 36.12 15.48 16.10
N ALA A 568 35.22 15.71 15.15
CA ALA A 568 35.57 16.18 13.81
C ALA A 568 36.15 17.60 13.82
N GLU A 569 35.59 18.52 14.63
CA GLU A 569 36.08 19.88 14.81
C GLU A 569 37.48 19.90 15.46
N ALA A 570 37.72 19.02 16.43
CA ALA A 570 39.05 18.85 17.03
C ALA A 570 40.12 18.38 16.02
N LEU A 571 39.70 17.68 14.96
CA LEU A 571 40.54 17.29 13.83
C LEU A 571 40.67 18.39 12.74
N GLY A 572 40.11 19.57 12.98
CA GLY A 572 40.16 20.72 12.06
C GLY A 572 39.18 20.65 10.89
N MET A 573 38.16 19.78 10.95
CA MET A 573 37.11 19.67 9.93
C MET A 573 35.88 20.48 10.34
N THR A 574 35.08 20.91 9.35
CA THR A 574 33.79 21.58 9.58
C THR A 574 32.64 20.63 9.21
N PRO A 575 32.01 19.94 10.19
CA PRO A 575 30.95 18.98 9.92
C PRO A 575 29.59 19.66 9.67
N ASN A 576 28.88 19.20 8.65
CA ASN A 576 27.45 19.42 8.45
C ASN A 576 26.69 18.23 9.02
N LEU A 577 25.74 18.48 9.91
CA LEU A 577 24.99 17.44 10.63
C LEU A 577 23.65 17.17 9.94
N LEU A 578 23.41 15.91 9.58
CA LEU A 578 22.17 15.45 8.97
C LEU A 578 21.55 14.31 9.77
N VAL A 579 20.26 14.43 10.07
CA VAL A 579 19.44 13.33 10.58
C VAL A 579 18.36 12.99 9.57
N ARG A 580 18.31 11.72 9.16
CA ARG A 580 17.33 11.21 8.20
C ARG A 580 16.55 10.06 8.83
N VAL A 581 15.25 10.01 8.60
CA VAL A 581 14.44 8.87 9.01
C VAL A 581 14.10 8.07 7.77
N GLY A 582 14.28 6.76 7.84
CA GLY A 582 13.89 5.85 6.78
C GLY A 582 13.56 4.46 7.27
N HIS A 583 12.97 3.66 6.41
CA HIS A 583 12.72 2.26 6.71
C HIS A 583 13.98 1.40 6.62
N ARG A 584 14.97 1.86 5.86
CA ARG A 584 16.22 1.14 5.59
C ARG A 584 17.40 2.13 5.60
N PRO A 585 18.48 1.85 6.37
CA PRO A 585 19.65 2.71 6.41
C PRO A 585 20.33 2.93 5.07
N ALA A 586 20.41 1.90 4.22
CA ALA A 586 21.06 1.99 2.92
C ALA A 586 20.39 3.01 2.00
N ASP A 587 19.05 3.01 1.96
CA ASP A 587 18.26 3.88 1.10
C ASP A 587 18.43 5.34 1.54
N ALA A 588 18.35 5.59 2.85
CA ALA A 588 18.59 6.92 3.40
C ALA A 588 20.01 7.45 3.13
N ILE A 589 21.03 6.58 3.17
CA ILE A 589 22.41 6.96 2.84
C ILE A 589 22.53 7.28 1.33
N ILE A 590 21.95 6.46 0.46
CA ILE A 590 21.96 6.67 -0.99
C ILE A 590 21.24 7.99 -1.35
N ASP A 591 20.03 8.20 -0.82
CA ASP A 591 19.28 9.42 -1.08
C ASP A 591 20.06 10.65 -0.60
N THR A 592 20.76 10.56 0.54
CA THR A 592 21.61 11.67 1.04
C THR A 592 22.78 11.94 0.10
N VAL A 593 23.42 10.89 -0.43
CA VAL A 593 24.49 11.03 -1.42
C VAL A 593 24.00 11.77 -2.67
N GLU A 594 22.81 11.43 -3.16
CA GLU A 594 22.25 12.04 -4.36
C GLU A 594 21.78 13.48 -4.13
N GLU A 595 21.13 13.74 -3.00
CA GLU A 595 20.61 15.07 -2.66
C GLU A 595 21.71 16.09 -2.38
N GLN A 596 22.75 15.67 -1.65
CA GLN A 596 23.87 16.51 -1.25
C GLN A 596 25.01 16.48 -2.26
N GLY A 597 24.96 15.58 -3.25
CA GLY A 597 25.99 15.47 -4.28
C GLY A 597 27.33 14.94 -3.75
N CYS A 598 27.30 14.04 -2.76
CA CYS A 598 28.50 13.56 -2.07
C CYS A 598 29.51 12.91 -3.02
N ASN A 599 30.80 13.23 -2.87
CA ASN A 599 31.86 12.62 -3.69
C ASN A 599 32.34 11.30 -3.10
N PHE A 600 32.44 11.22 -1.77
CA PHE A 600 32.86 10.02 -1.05
C PHE A 600 31.86 9.63 0.04
N VAL A 601 31.74 8.33 0.29
CA VAL A 601 31.04 7.76 1.45
C VAL A 601 32.03 6.88 2.20
N VAL A 602 32.29 7.17 3.48
CA VAL A 602 33.22 6.40 4.32
C VAL A 602 32.40 5.64 5.36
N MET A 603 32.52 4.31 5.39
CA MET A 603 31.76 3.43 6.28
C MET A 603 32.65 2.41 6.98
N GLY A 604 32.29 2.03 8.19
CA GLY A 604 32.95 0.95 8.92
C GLY A 604 32.38 -0.44 8.59
N TRP A 605 33.22 -1.47 8.62
CA TRP A 605 32.86 -2.86 8.45
C TRP A 605 33.37 -3.71 9.62
N ARG A 606 32.45 -4.43 10.27
CA ARG A 606 32.73 -5.33 11.41
C ARG A 606 33.34 -6.68 11.01
N GLY A 607 33.56 -6.94 9.72
CA GLY A 607 34.37 -8.08 9.25
C GLY A 607 33.66 -9.40 8.96
N ARG A 608 32.37 -9.59 9.30
CA ARG A 608 31.59 -10.79 8.91
C ARG A 608 30.12 -10.47 8.64
N SER A 609 29.57 -10.98 7.53
CA SER A 609 28.13 -11.00 7.29
C SER A 609 27.48 -12.25 7.92
N GLN A 610 26.30 -12.09 8.52
CA GLN A 610 25.48 -13.20 9.01
C GLN A 610 24.53 -13.80 7.95
N ASP A 611 24.29 -13.10 6.83
CA ASP A 611 23.46 -13.60 5.72
C ASP A 611 24.34 -14.16 4.59
N PRO A 612 24.21 -15.45 4.24
CA PRO A 612 24.97 -16.09 3.16
C PRO A 612 24.64 -15.58 1.73
N ARG A 613 23.80 -14.55 1.59
CA ARG A 613 23.51 -13.83 0.34
C ARG A 613 24.25 -12.48 0.23
N THR A 614 24.96 -12.05 1.27
CA THR A 614 25.64 -10.74 1.33
C THR A 614 27.14 -10.93 1.62
N VAL A 615 27.98 -10.06 1.07
CA VAL A 615 29.44 -10.19 1.15
C VAL A 615 29.98 -9.48 2.40
N VAL A 616 29.57 -8.23 2.59
CA VAL A 616 30.01 -7.39 3.71
C VAL A 616 28.83 -7.09 4.65
N GLY A 617 27.62 -6.97 4.07
CA GLY A 617 26.34 -6.86 4.75
C GLY A 617 25.30 -6.16 3.86
N SER A 618 24.01 -6.39 4.11
CA SER A 618 22.92 -5.88 3.25
C SER A 618 22.92 -4.36 3.05
N THR A 619 23.41 -3.60 4.03
CA THR A 619 23.54 -2.13 3.94
C THR A 619 24.69 -1.71 3.02
N ILE A 620 25.90 -2.20 3.28
CA ILE A 620 27.11 -1.78 2.55
C ILE A 620 27.06 -2.28 1.11
N ASP A 621 26.65 -3.53 0.88
CA ASP A 621 26.54 -4.12 -0.46
C ASP A 621 25.60 -3.30 -1.35
N LYS A 622 24.47 -2.83 -0.79
CA LYS A 622 23.52 -1.99 -1.52
C LYS A 622 24.10 -0.62 -1.85
N ILE A 623 24.76 0.05 -0.90
CA ILE A 623 25.39 1.36 -1.12
C ILE A 623 26.49 1.26 -2.18
N VAL A 624 27.37 0.25 -2.10
CA VAL A 624 28.43 0.01 -3.10
C VAL A 624 27.85 -0.17 -4.51
N LYS A 625 26.69 -0.85 -4.60
CA LYS A 625 26.01 -1.12 -5.87
C LYS A 625 25.31 0.12 -6.44
N ASP A 626 24.45 0.74 -5.63
CA ASP A 626 23.45 1.70 -6.10
C ASP A 626 23.88 3.17 -5.87
N SER A 627 24.88 3.43 -5.01
CA SER A 627 25.35 4.80 -4.74
C SER A 627 26.09 5.42 -5.93
N ASN A 628 25.92 6.74 -6.05
CA ASN A 628 26.54 7.60 -7.03
C ASN A 628 27.84 8.28 -6.53
N ALA A 629 28.36 7.89 -5.36
CA ALA A 629 29.63 8.35 -4.81
C ALA A 629 30.73 7.28 -4.88
N ASN A 630 31.98 7.69 -4.65
CA ASN A 630 33.07 6.77 -4.32
C ASN A 630 32.81 6.19 -2.93
N VAL A 631 32.86 4.87 -2.77
CA VAL A 631 32.57 4.22 -1.48
C VAL A 631 33.85 3.66 -0.88
N VAL A 632 34.16 4.05 0.36
CA VAL A 632 35.30 3.58 1.15
C VAL A 632 34.76 2.79 2.34
N VAL A 633 35.17 1.54 2.44
CA VAL A 633 34.78 0.64 3.54
C VAL A 633 36.01 0.30 4.35
N VAL A 634 35.99 0.62 5.64
CA VAL A 634 37.10 0.51 6.58
C VAL A 634 36.88 -0.66 7.51
N ARG A 635 37.86 -1.55 7.67
CA ARG A 635 37.84 -2.68 8.60
C ARG A 635 39.08 -2.68 9.48
N GLY A 636 38.85 -2.85 10.79
CA GLY A 636 39.89 -2.76 11.81
C GLY A 636 40.19 -1.32 12.23
N ASP A 637 41.12 -1.18 13.17
CA ASP A 637 41.59 0.13 13.63
C ASP A 637 42.68 0.63 12.69
N VAL A 638 42.34 1.62 11.86
CA VAL A 638 43.27 2.23 10.93
C VAL A 638 43.91 3.44 11.60
N ASP A 639 45.17 3.29 12.00
CA ASP A 639 45.97 4.42 12.48
C ASP A 639 46.54 5.20 11.28
N LEU A 640 46.15 6.48 11.15
CA LEU A 640 46.54 7.33 10.03
C LEU A 640 47.27 8.60 10.50
N PRO A 641 48.41 8.95 9.86
CA PRO A 641 48.90 8.37 8.61
C PRO A 641 49.74 7.08 8.81
N ALA A 642 49.53 6.10 7.94
CA ALA A 642 50.19 4.79 8.00
C ALA A 642 51.60 4.82 7.37
N PRO A 643 52.65 4.34 8.06
CA PRO A 643 54.02 4.33 7.51
C PRO A 643 54.20 3.42 6.30
N ARG A 644 53.56 2.24 6.30
CA ARG A 644 53.67 1.24 5.22
C ARG A 644 52.28 0.90 4.70
N VAL A 645 52.00 1.28 3.46
CA VAL A 645 50.71 1.00 2.81
C VAL A 645 50.91 0.02 1.66
N LEU A 646 50.20 -1.10 1.69
CA LEU A 646 50.16 -2.06 0.59
C LEU A 646 48.96 -1.77 -0.30
N VAL A 647 49.20 -1.65 -1.61
CA VAL A 647 48.16 -1.46 -2.62
C VAL A 647 48.28 -2.58 -3.66
N PRO A 648 47.47 -3.65 -3.55
CA PRO A 648 47.39 -4.67 -4.58
C PRO A 648 46.76 -4.09 -5.86
N ILE A 649 47.45 -4.22 -6.99
CA ILE A 649 47.03 -3.74 -8.30
C ILE A 649 46.87 -4.94 -9.23
N GLN A 650 45.73 -5.05 -9.89
CA GLN A 650 45.52 -6.03 -10.95
C GLN A 650 45.64 -5.42 -12.36
N HIS A 651 45.40 -4.12 -12.49
CA HIS A 651 45.45 -3.39 -13.76
C HIS A 651 46.11 -2.00 -13.57
N PRO A 652 47.02 -1.56 -14.47
CA PRO A 652 47.75 -0.29 -14.30
C PRO A 652 46.84 0.91 -14.05
N ARG A 653 45.75 1.05 -14.83
CA ARG A 653 44.75 2.14 -14.66
C ARG A 653 44.16 2.24 -13.25
N HIS A 654 43.93 1.10 -12.57
CA HIS A 654 43.44 1.10 -11.18
C HIS A 654 44.54 1.50 -10.20
N GLY A 655 45.79 1.15 -10.52
CA GLY A 655 46.98 1.54 -9.77
C GLY A 655 47.10 3.05 -9.59
N HIS A 656 46.94 3.84 -10.66
CA HIS A 656 47.01 5.31 -10.59
C HIS A 656 46.00 5.91 -9.60
N LEU A 657 44.74 5.48 -9.69
CA LEU A 657 43.66 5.99 -8.85
C LEU A 657 43.84 5.60 -7.37
N MET A 658 44.22 4.34 -7.14
CA MET A 658 44.45 3.83 -5.78
C MET A 658 45.71 4.44 -5.14
N ALA A 659 46.77 4.66 -5.92
CA ALA A 659 47.97 5.36 -5.46
C ALA A 659 47.65 6.81 -5.05
N GLY A 660 46.83 7.51 -5.83
CA GLY A 660 46.38 8.87 -5.51
C GLY A 660 45.58 8.96 -4.20
N LEU A 661 44.78 7.92 -3.88
CA LEU A 661 44.04 7.85 -2.61
C LEU A 661 44.89 7.33 -1.44
N ALA A 662 45.87 6.46 -1.70
CA ALA A 662 46.83 5.97 -0.71
C ALA A 662 47.82 7.05 -0.27
N ALA A 663 48.14 7.98 -1.16
CA ALA A 663 49.04 9.09 -0.91
C ALA A 663 48.72 9.88 0.39
N PRO A 664 47.54 10.49 0.56
CA PRO A 664 47.22 11.21 1.80
C PRO A 664 47.23 10.29 3.04
N MET A 665 46.97 8.98 2.87
CA MET A 665 47.02 8.02 3.97
C MET A 665 48.44 7.76 4.48
N ALA A 666 49.47 8.02 3.67
CA ALA A 666 50.88 7.86 3.99
C ALA A 666 51.62 9.22 4.07
N ALA A 667 51.04 10.21 4.75
CA ALA A 667 51.59 11.57 4.82
C ALA A 667 52.74 11.78 5.84
N VAL A 668 53.36 10.71 6.35
CA VAL A 668 54.47 10.76 7.33
C VAL A 668 55.83 10.63 6.64
N GLU A 669 56.85 11.29 7.19
CA GLU A 669 58.22 11.23 6.67
C GLU A 669 58.80 9.80 6.82
N GLY A 670 59.39 9.28 5.75
CA GLY A 670 59.91 7.90 5.71
C GLY A 670 58.89 6.82 5.35
N SER A 671 57.61 7.20 5.14
CA SER A 671 56.59 6.27 4.65
C SER A 671 56.83 5.84 3.20
N TYR A 672 56.28 4.67 2.84
CA TYR A 672 56.24 4.22 1.46
C TYR A 672 54.96 3.46 1.14
N ILE A 673 54.57 3.53 -0.12
CA ILE A 673 53.42 2.84 -0.69
C ILE A 673 53.96 1.74 -1.60
N GLU A 674 53.67 0.48 -1.27
CA GLU A 674 54.04 -0.67 -2.10
C GLU A 674 52.88 -1.02 -3.04
N LEU A 675 53.11 -0.80 -4.32
CA LEU A 675 52.23 -1.19 -5.41
C LEU A 675 52.59 -2.63 -5.79
N MET A 676 51.73 -3.58 -5.40
CA MET A 676 51.99 -5.01 -5.55
C MET A 676 51.11 -5.61 -6.65
N HIS A 677 51.71 -6.35 -7.57
CA HIS A 677 50.97 -7.16 -8.54
C HIS A 677 51.33 -8.64 -8.40
N VAL A 678 50.30 -9.49 -8.32
CA VAL A 678 50.47 -10.94 -8.24
C VAL A 678 50.11 -11.55 -9.58
N VAL A 679 51.08 -12.17 -10.22
CA VAL A 679 50.92 -12.86 -11.50
C VAL A 679 50.56 -14.32 -11.24
N SER A 680 49.48 -14.81 -11.86
CA SER A 680 49.03 -16.20 -11.69
C SER A 680 50.10 -17.19 -12.14
N GLU A 681 50.23 -18.31 -11.43
CA GLU A 681 51.13 -19.40 -11.82
C GLU A 681 50.70 -20.11 -13.10
N ASP A 682 49.42 -19.96 -13.48
CA ASP A 682 48.84 -20.56 -14.69
C ASP A 682 49.42 -19.98 -16.00
N LEU A 683 50.11 -18.84 -15.92
CA LEU A 683 50.69 -18.16 -17.09
C LEU A 683 52.10 -18.69 -17.42
N SER A 684 52.40 -18.79 -18.72
CA SER A 684 53.72 -19.20 -19.18
C SER A 684 54.81 -18.22 -18.73
N PRO A 685 56.08 -18.66 -18.56
CA PRO A 685 57.16 -17.77 -18.13
C PRO A 685 57.34 -16.51 -19.02
N ARG A 686 57.03 -16.62 -20.32
CA ARG A 686 57.08 -15.48 -21.25
C ARG A 686 55.95 -14.47 -20.99
N GLU A 687 54.72 -14.95 -20.81
CA GLU A 687 53.55 -14.10 -20.48
C GLU A 687 53.72 -13.41 -19.13
N ARG A 688 54.27 -14.13 -18.13
CA ARG A 688 54.58 -13.54 -16.82
C ARG A 688 55.59 -12.40 -16.91
N ALA A 689 56.64 -12.59 -17.69
CA ALA A 689 57.65 -11.55 -17.92
C ALA A 689 57.07 -10.33 -18.69
N ALA A 690 56.22 -10.57 -19.68
CA ALA A 690 55.56 -9.52 -20.45
C ALA A 690 54.61 -8.68 -19.58
N ARG A 691 53.73 -9.32 -18.79
CA ARG A 691 52.80 -8.64 -17.88
C ARG A 691 53.53 -7.82 -16.81
N ALA A 692 54.64 -8.36 -16.31
CA ALA A 692 55.49 -7.68 -15.35
C ALA A 692 56.20 -6.45 -15.96
N ALA A 693 56.63 -6.54 -17.22
CA ALA A 693 57.25 -5.42 -17.94
C ALA A 693 56.23 -4.31 -18.23
N GLU A 694 55.03 -4.67 -18.71
CA GLU A 694 53.92 -3.75 -18.99
C GLU A 694 53.53 -2.93 -17.75
N LEU A 695 53.42 -3.58 -16.59
CA LEU A 695 53.10 -2.88 -15.35
C LEU A 695 54.26 -2.01 -14.85
N ARG A 696 55.51 -2.47 -14.96
CA ARG A 696 56.68 -1.64 -14.62
C ARG A 696 56.74 -0.40 -15.48
N GLU A 697 56.47 -0.52 -16.78
CA GLU A 697 56.45 0.61 -17.72
C GLU A 697 55.32 1.59 -17.38
N ALA A 698 54.09 1.08 -17.23
CA ALA A 698 52.93 1.90 -16.90
C ALA A 698 53.08 2.63 -15.56
N ILE A 699 53.65 1.98 -14.53
CA ILE A 699 53.89 2.61 -13.23
C ILE A 699 55.16 3.49 -13.26
N SER A 700 56.19 3.18 -14.04
CA SER A 700 57.36 4.07 -14.17
C SER A 700 57.00 5.42 -14.77
N SER A 701 55.93 5.51 -15.57
CA SER A 701 55.38 6.78 -16.05
C SER A 701 54.72 7.63 -14.95
N LEU A 702 54.46 7.06 -13.76
CA LEU A 702 54.04 7.80 -12.56
C LEU A 702 55.20 8.48 -11.83
N ASP A 703 56.45 8.07 -12.11
CA ASP A 703 57.64 8.80 -11.65
C ASP A 703 57.87 10.04 -12.53
N MET A 704 56.99 11.04 -12.42
CA MET A 704 57.20 12.40 -12.96
C MET A 704 57.25 13.36 -11.75
N GLU A 705 58.34 14.01 -11.34
CA GLU A 705 59.69 14.22 -11.86
C GLU A 705 60.70 14.39 -10.68
N PRO A 706 62.00 14.09 -10.86
CA PRO A 706 63.06 14.48 -9.93
C PRO A 706 63.40 15.99 -9.88
N GLY A 707 62.78 16.87 -10.67
CA GLY A 707 63.13 18.29 -10.72
C GLY A 707 61.90 19.20 -10.76
N GLY A 708 61.78 20.13 -9.82
CA GLY A 708 60.67 21.09 -9.75
C GLY A 708 60.51 21.72 -8.37
N ASP A 709 60.97 22.97 -8.28
CA ASP A 709 61.02 23.93 -7.16
C ASP A 709 60.35 23.61 -5.79
N THR A 710 61.16 23.75 -4.74
CA THR A 710 60.88 23.51 -3.31
C THR A 710 60.06 24.61 -2.62
N THR A 711 59.16 25.27 -3.31
CA THR A 711 58.45 26.44 -2.77
C THR A 711 57.09 26.13 -2.12
N ASN A 712 56.61 24.88 -2.13
CA ASN A 712 55.24 24.57 -1.66
C ASN A 712 55.06 23.33 -0.75
N GLY A 713 56.09 22.89 -0.02
CA GLY A 713 55.94 21.98 1.13
C GLY A 713 55.34 20.58 0.90
N ARG A 714 55.01 20.20 -0.35
CA ARG A 714 54.48 18.86 -0.68
C ARG A 714 55.60 17.82 -0.60
N ARG A 715 55.59 17.02 0.47
CA ARG A 715 56.56 15.95 0.74
C ARG A 715 56.52 14.88 -0.36
N LYS A 716 57.68 14.51 -0.91
CA LYS A 716 57.83 13.43 -1.90
C LYS A 716 57.53 12.08 -1.25
N GLN A 717 56.49 11.39 -1.71
CA GLN A 717 56.14 10.04 -1.26
C GLN A 717 56.93 8.99 -2.06
N ARG A 718 57.37 7.92 -1.38
CA ARG A 718 58.12 6.82 -2.03
C ARG A 718 57.15 5.74 -2.47
N PHE A 719 57.07 5.49 -3.76
CA PHE A 719 56.41 4.32 -4.31
C PHE A 719 57.43 3.19 -4.49
N ARG A 720 57.03 1.95 -4.18
CA ARG A 720 57.78 0.73 -4.50
C ARG A 720 56.91 -0.16 -5.34
N ILE A 721 57.49 -0.75 -6.40
CA ILE A 721 56.79 -1.72 -7.24
C ILE A 721 57.27 -3.11 -6.85
N ARG A 722 56.32 -4.00 -6.54
CA ARG A 722 56.60 -5.40 -6.27
C ARG A 722 55.79 -6.30 -7.20
N ILE A 723 56.46 -7.28 -7.78
CA ILE A 723 55.84 -8.25 -8.67
C ILE A 723 56.15 -9.62 -8.11
N GLU A 724 55.11 -10.32 -7.68
CA GLU A 724 55.19 -11.66 -7.09
C GLU A 724 54.45 -12.66 -7.98
N THR A 725 54.83 -13.93 -7.87
CA THR A 725 54.14 -15.05 -8.53
C THR A 725 53.51 -15.96 -7.47
N GLY A 726 52.24 -16.31 -7.64
CA GLY A 726 51.54 -17.20 -6.70
C GLY A 726 50.01 -17.10 -6.78
N GLU A 727 49.32 -17.76 -5.85
CA GLU A 727 47.88 -17.63 -5.72
C GLU A 727 47.52 -16.24 -5.16
N ILE A 728 46.92 -15.38 -6.00
CA ILE A 728 46.63 -13.96 -5.73
C ILE A 728 46.15 -13.67 -4.30
N ALA A 729 45.15 -14.39 -3.79
CA ALA A 729 44.61 -14.09 -2.47
C ALA A 729 45.56 -14.48 -1.34
N GLN A 730 46.25 -15.62 -1.47
CA GLN A 730 47.18 -16.10 -0.45
C GLN A 730 48.41 -15.18 -0.39
N THR A 731 49.00 -14.83 -1.54
CA THR A 731 50.18 -13.98 -1.61
C THR A 731 49.92 -12.59 -1.02
N ILE A 732 48.75 -12.00 -1.29
CA ILE A 732 48.35 -10.71 -0.69
C ILE A 732 48.22 -10.83 0.84
N VAL A 733 47.59 -11.88 1.36
CA VAL A 733 47.41 -12.10 2.81
C VAL A 733 48.76 -12.30 3.50
N GLU A 734 49.68 -13.06 2.91
CA GLU A 734 51.01 -13.28 3.48
C GLU A 734 51.81 -11.98 3.57
N HIS A 735 51.86 -11.21 2.48
CA HIS A 735 52.60 -9.94 2.44
C HIS A 735 51.97 -8.86 3.31
N SER A 736 50.64 -8.86 3.47
CA SER A 736 49.94 -7.84 4.25
C SER A 736 50.39 -7.70 5.70
N ARG A 737 51.01 -8.75 6.26
CA ARG A 737 51.51 -8.78 7.64
C ARG A 737 52.67 -7.80 7.88
N ASP A 738 53.38 -7.43 6.83
CA ASP A 738 54.51 -6.50 6.90
C ASP A 738 54.09 -5.03 6.70
N PHE A 739 52.79 -4.76 6.61
CA PHE A 739 52.22 -3.44 6.34
C PHE A 739 51.29 -3.00 7.47
N ASP A 740 51.11 -1.69 7.59
CA ASP A 740 50.28 -1.07 8.61
C ASP A 740 48.84 -0.84 8.09
N LEU A 741 48.69 -0.75 6.76
CA LEU A 741 47.40 -0.63 6.07
C LEU A 741 47.44 -1.35 4.72
N VAL A 742 46.37 -2.08 4.42
CA VAL A 742 46.12 -2.60 3.07
C VAL A 742 44.97 -1.85 2.43
N MET A 743 45.20 -1.30 1.24
CA MET A 743 44.17 -0.60 0.47
C MET A 743 43.90 -1.34 -0.84
N MET A 744 42.67 -1.84 -1.02
CA MET A 744 42.29 -2.62 -2.20
C MET A 744 41.15 -1.99 -2.98
N GLY A 745 41.28 -1.97 -4.31
CA GLY A 745 40.19 -1.61 -5.20
C GLY A 745 39.15 -2.73 -5.29
N ALA A 746 37.87 -2.36 -5.22
CA ALA A 746 36.73 -3.23 -5.44
C ALA A 746 36.04 -2.83 -6.75
N SER A 747 35.94 -3.73 -7.73
CA SER A 747 35.15 -3.47 -8.94
C SER A 747 33.66 -3.69 -8.67
N ARG A 748 32.79 -2.91 -9.31
CA ARG A 748 31.32 -3.04 -9.20
C ARG A 748 30.83 -4.44 -9.62
N GLU A 749 31.42 -5.04 -10.64
CA GLU A 749 31.03 -6.37 -11.10
C GLU A 749 31.52 -7.48 -10.17
N SER A 750 32.72 -7.36 -9.59
CA SER A 750 33.29 -8.39 -8.71
C SER A 750 32.59 -8.50 -7.36
N TRP A 751 32.02 -7.40 -6.84
CA TRP A 751 31.17 -7.44 -5.64
C TRP A 751 29.77 -8.03 -5.89
N VAL A 752 29.27 -8.00 -7.13
CA VAL A 752 27.88 -8.37 -7.48
C VAL A 752 27.78 -9.74 -8.18
N ARG A 753 28.83 -10.21 -8.87
CA ARG A 753 28.86 -11.50 -9.58
C ARG A 753 29.97 -12.44 -9.03
N ARG A 754 29.55 -13.40 -8.20
CA ARG A 754 29.73 -14.87 -8.36
C ARG A 754 29.67 -15.58 -7.00
N LYS A 755 28.62 -16.37 -6.80
CA LYS A 755 28.51 -17.38 -5.71
C LYS A 755 29.15 -18.74 -6.09
N VAL A 756 29.66 -18.87 -7.32
CA VAL A 756 30.16 -20.16 -7.88
C VAL A 756 31.69 -20.22 -7.98
N TRP A 757 32.40 -19.09 -7.98
CA TRP A 757 33.85 -19.02 -7.84
C TRP A 757 34.19 -17.87 -6.89
N GLY A 758 34.72 -18.20 -5.71
CA GLY A 758 34.97 -17.24 -4.63
C GLY A 758 35.77 -16.04 -5.10
N ASP A 759 35.18 -14.85 -4.95
CA ASP A 759 35.81 -13.58 -5.30
C ASP A 759 37.13 -13.39 -4.53
N LYS A 760 38.18 -13.02 -5.26
CA LYS A 760 39.55 -12.88 -4.73
C LYS A 760 39.60 -11.79 -3.65
N THR A 761 38.88 -10.68 -3.83
CA THR A 761 38.83 -9.57 -2.87
C THR A 761 38.14 -10.00 -1.57
N SER A 762 37.03 -10.73 -1.68
CA SER A 762 36.31 -11.30 -0.52
C SER A 762 37.15 -12.33 0.24
N ARG A 763 37.94 -13.18 -0.44
CA ARG A 763 38.84 -14.15 0.20
C ARG A 763 39.99 -13.46 0.96
N VAL A 764 40.59 -12.42 0.39
CA VAL A 764 41.62 -11.62 1.08
C VAL A 764 41.02 -10.90 2.28
N ALA A 765 39.91 -10.21 2.07
CA ALA A 765 39.24 -9.41 3.10
C ALA A 765 38.86 -10.24 4.33
N ASN A 766 38.49 -11.50 4.16
CA ASN A 766 38.13 -12.39 5.27
C ASN A 766 39.33 -13.03 6.00
N ARG A 767 40.53 -13.03 5.41
CA ARG A 767 41.71 -13.72 5.93
C ARG A 767 42.83 -12.79 6.40
N ILE A 768 42.72 -11.50 6.12
CA ILE A 768 43.70 -10.49 6.52
C ILE A 768 43.45 -10.03 7.97
N ASP A 769 44.53 -9.95 8.75
CA ASP A 769 44.53 -9.43 10.13
C ASP A 769 44.94 -7.95 10.19
N THR A 770 45.61 -7.46 9.16
CA THR A 770 46.00 -6.05 8.98
C THR A 770 44.76 -5.17 8.70
N PRO A 771 44.72 -3.92 9.21
CA PRO A 771 43.65 -2.98 8.87
C PRO A 771 43.47 -2.84 7.34
N LEU A 772 42.21 -2.87 6.90
CA LEU A 772 41.84 -2.97 5.49
C LEU A 772 40.91 -1.83 5.08
N MET A 773 41.26 -1.16 3.99
CA MET A 773 40.43 -0.18 3.31
C MET A 773 40.03 -0.69 1.92
N LEU A 774 38.74 -1.00 1.74
CA LEU A 774 38.17 -1.37 0.45
C LEU A 774 37.62 -0.12 -0.22
N VAL A 775 38.01 0.11 -1.47
CA VAL A 775 37.68 1.33 -2.19
C VAL A 775 36.96 0.98 -3.49
N ASN A 776 35.73 1.45 -3.63
CA ASN A 776 34.98 1.40 -4.88
C ASN A 776 34.92 2.81 -5.48
N LEU A 777 35.70 3.05 -6.53
CA LEU A 777 35.76 4.34 -7.21
C LEU A 777 34.76 4.39 -8.37
N ARG A 778 33.97 5.46 -8.42
CA ARG A 778 33.13 5.83 -9.54
C ARG A 778 33.99 6.58 -10.56
N ALA A 779 34.02 6.09 -11.79
CA ALA A 779 34.55 6.86 -12.91
C ALA A 779 33.63 8.06 -13.16
N GLY A 780 33.94 9.21 -12.54
CA GLY A 780 33.24 10.47 -12.83
C GLY A 780 33.26 11.50 -11.70
N LYS A 781 34.21 12.45 -11.80
CA LYS A 781 34.33 13.82 -11.22
C LYS A 781 35.74 14.21 -10.75
N LEU A 782 36.79 13.44 -11.10
CA LEU A 782 38.06 14.04 -11.51
C LEU A 782 37.91 14.34 -13.01
N GLN A 783 38.11 15.60 -13.43
CA GLN A 783 37.90 16.05 -14.81
C GLN A 783 38.58 15.10 -15.80
N PHE A 784 37.79 14.36 -16.59
CA PHE A 784 38.29 13.58 -17.71
C PHE A 784 37.37 13.70 -18.93
N ASN A 785 38.03 13.83 -20.07
CA ASN A 785 37.48 14.11 -21.39
C ASN A 785 36.68 12.91 -21.91
N VAL A 786 35.50 13.17 -22.50
CA VAL A 786 34.47 12.19 -22.90
C VAL A 786 35.00 11.11 -23.87
N SER A 787 36.13 11.35 -24.53
CA SER A 787 36.78 10.39 -25.44
C SER A 787 37.37 9.15 -24.74
N GLN A 788 37.75 9.22 -23.47
CA GLN A 788 38.29 8.06 -22.73
C GLN A 788 37.21 7.17 -22.11
N PHE A 789 35.96 7.65 -22.02
CA PHE A 789 34.81 6.88 -21.54
C PHE A 789 34.43 5.72 -22.49
N PHE A 790 34.61 5.92 -23.80
CA PHE A 790 34.36 4.86 -24.78
C PHE A 790 35.38 3.72 -24.74
N GLN A 791 36.61 3.96 -24.25
CA GLN A 791 37.61 2.91 -24.03
C GLN A 791 37.36 2.08 -22.76
N PHE A 792 36.52 2.53 -21.82
CA PHE A 792 36.18 1.80 -20.59
C PHE A 792 35.24 0.60 -20.84
N PHE A 793 34.45 0.63 -21.93
CA PHE A 793 33.49 -0.43 -22.29
C PHE A 793 34.02 -1.46 -23.29
N TRP A 794 35.15 -1.20 -23.96
CA TRP A 794 35.63 -2.01 -25.08
C TRP A 794 36.84 -2.90 -24.78
N ASP A 795 37.58 -2.67 -23.70
CA ASP A 795 38.62 -3.61 -23.25
C ASP A 795 37.97 -4.72 -22.41
N THR A 796 37.29 -5.58 -23.16
CA THR A 796 36.67 -6.82 -22.72
C THR A 796 37.78 -7.86 -22.48
N GLU A 797 37.46 -8.95 -21.77
CA GLU A 797 38.17 -10.21 -21.90
C GLU A 797 38.52 -10.48 -23.37
N GLU A 798 39.78 -10.26 -23.78
CA GLU A 798 40.31 -10.94 -24.96
C GLU A 798 40.54 -12.39 -24.54
N GLU A 799 39.59 -13.24 -24.95
CA GLU A 799 39.81 -14.65 -25.11
C GLU A 799 41.07 -14.87 -25.94
N ILE A 800 41.96 -15.69 -25.39
CA ILE A 800 43.10 -16.28 -26.08
C ILE A 800 42.57 -17.01 -27.33
N SER A 801 42.91 -16.48 -28.51
CA SER A 801 43.12 -17.27 -29.73
C SER A 801 44.49 -16.96 -30.29
#